data_AF-A0A919HFZ3-F1
#
_entry.id   AF-A0A919HFZ3-F1
#
_cell.length_a   1.000
_cell.length_b   1.000
_cell.length_c   1.000
_cell.angle_alpha   90.00
_cell.angle_beta   90.00
_cell.angle_gamma   90.00
#
_symmetry.space_group_name_H-M   'P 1'
#
loop_
_entity.id
_entity.type
_entity.pdbx_description
1 polymer ?
#
loop_
_entity_poly.entity_id
_entity_poly.type
_entity_poly.pdbx_seq_one_letter_code
_entity_poly.pdbx_strand_id
1 'polypeptide(L)'
;MTTVSGARATGGHVATADLAGRLRRELDGEVAFDDYTRRLFARDASMYSITPAGVVFPRHAGDVAATVAAAAEAGVPVLARGAGTSLAGQTVGPGLVMDMSRHMNRILEIDAESRTALVEVGVVQDQLNRAAAPAGLMFGPDTSTSNRATIGGMIGNNSAGSGSVRYGMTIDHVRELDVVLSDASLAHLAPVDEAERARRARADTLEGRIHRRLPEIVEANSRAIAEGFPKFWRRAGGYRLDRLAGDGPFDPAAFVVGSEGTLVVATRALVGLVPKPLRTVIAVGHFTSTPAAIAATEDALSCDPAAVELMDRTILDLSRQKIEYASLGTILEGDPEALLFVSFTGDDESELVGRLKRLSALWRRHGHGYHTLEAVTAGEQSALLKVRKSSLGLLMAASVGARRPLAFIEDTAVDPAHLAEYTERFKAVLDRHGLTAGFYGHCSVGCLHIRPFLDLTDPAQVGTMRSVADEIKDLVREYGGANSSEHGDGLARSEFNRELFGDALYEAMRQVKHVFDPDNRMNPGKIVDAPSMTDHLRDPALAPPAALRTRLSFDVVGGMHGAADRCMNIGLCRKSDTGAMCPSYMATLQEEHSTRGRANALVGALSQPDPRAALGDERLHEILDLCLGCKACKSECPLGVDMAALKTETLSHHHDLHGTPLRSRLFGAIRSLNRLGSATAPLSNLPGRIRPLRLLMDRLLGITAARPLPVFARDNLLRWNRRRTPTPPSPAQGTAVFLADSFTTYTEPDIGRAAIELLERAGWRIQLEASGCCGRSSLSKGLVDDARDKARHLARELTTRGEPGSPIVGCEPSCLMTLRDEHLSLLPGDEAVKDVAGRVRQVEELLAEALDDGRLRLKADSWLTGRKLLYHGHCHQKAEVGTAATIALLRRIPGVSVEELDAGCCGMAGSFGFESEHYDLSMTVGDDRLFPAVRAASEDTVVVATGVSCRQQISHGGRRRAHHPVELVRSVLDT
;
A
#
# COMPACT_ATOMS: atom_id res chain seq x y z
N MET A 1 19.63 6.04 -37.73
CA MET A 1 19.13 4.80 -38.36
C MET A 1 20.33 4.01 -38.89
N THR A 2 20.78 3.02 -38.13
CA THR A 2 21.69 1.96 -38.60
C THR A 2 21.17 0.68 -37.96
N THR A 3 20.62 -0.17 -38.82
CA THR A 3 19.91 -1.40 -38.50
C THR A 3 20.88 -2.49 -38.05
N VAL A 4 20.84 -2.87 -36.77
CA VAL A 4 21.42 -4.13 -36.30
C VAL A 4 20.37 -5.23 -36.51
N SER A 5 20.57 -5.98 -37.59
CA SER A 5 19.73 -7.07 -38.07
C SER A 5 19.99 -8.38 -37.31
N GLY A 6 18.93 -8.97 -36.75
CA GLY A 6 18.46 -10.29 -37.22
C GLY A 6 19.06 -11.60 -36.69
N ALA A 7 20.06 -11.63 -35.79
CA ALA A 7 20.65 -12.91 -35.36
C ALA A 7 21.02 -12.97 -33.86
N ARG A 8 20.04 -12.92 -32.94
CA ARG A 8 20.29 -13.17 -31.49
C ARG A 8 19.19 -13.89 -30.70
N ALA A 9 18.01 -14.18 -31.29
CA ALA A 9 16.88 -14.70 -30.52
C ALA A 9 17.09 -16.11 -29.93
N THR A 10 17.86 -16.98 -30.60
CA THR A 10 18.12 -18.35 -30.11
C THR A 10 19.28 -18.43 -29.11
N GLY A 11 20.31 -17.58 -29.25
CA GLY A 11 21.46 -17.55 -28.33
C GLY A 11 21.15 -16.92 -26.97
N GLY A 12 20.25 -15.93 -26.92
CA GLY A 12 19.84 -15.28 -25.66
C GLY A 12 19.07 -16.20 -24.71
N HIS A 13 18.26 -17.12 -25.25
CA HIS A 13 17.50 -18.08 -24.45
C HIS A 13 18.37 -19.19 -23.84
N VAL A 14 19.40 -19.65 -24.53
CA VAL A 14 20.33 -20.67 -24.02
C VAL A 14 21.22 -20.10 -22.91
N ALA A 15 21.72 -18.87 -23.08
CA ALA A 15 22.52 -18.19 -22.06
C ALA A 15 21.74 -17.86 -20.78
N THR A 16 20.45 -17.52 -20.89
CA THR A 16 19.60 -17.25 -19.72
C THR A 16 19.19 -18.52 -18.98
N ALA A 17 18.94 -19.63 -19.67
CA ALA A 17 18.63 -20.91 -19.04
C ALA A 17 19.83 -21.48 -18.25
N ASP A 18 21.04 -21.35 -18.80
CA ASP A 18 22.27 -21.77 -18.13
C ASP A 18 22.55 -20.91 -16.88
N LEU A 19 22.39 -19.59 -16.99
CA LEU A 19 22.49 -18.65 -15.88
C LEU A 19 21.49 -18.98 -14.75
N ALA A 20 20.22 -19.22 -15.07
CA ALA A 20 19.21 -19.59 -14.07
C ALA A 20 19.55 -20.90 -13.36
N GLY A 21 20.06 -21.90 -14.10
CA GLY A 21 20.49 -23.18 -13.55
C GLY A 21 21.67 -23.05 -12.60
N ARG A 22 22.65 -22.21 -12.94
CA ARG A 22 23.82 -21.91 -12.10
C ARG A 22 23.41 -21.19 -10.81
N LEU A 23 22.67 -20.10 -10.91
CA LEU A 23 22.23 -19.32 -9.75
C LEU A 23 21.47 -20.20 -8.75
N ARG A 24 20.60 -21.10 -9.21
CA ARG A 24 19.89 -22.05 -8.32
C ARG A 24 20.80 -23.05 -7.59
N ARG A 25 22.01 -23.30 -8.09
CA ARG A 25 22.99 -24.19 -7.43
C ARG A 25 23.92 -23.45 -6.48
N GLU A 26 24.21 -22.19 -6.78
CA GLU A 26 25.21 -21.39 -6.07
C GLU A 26 24.62 -20.52 -4.96
N LEU A 27 23.33 -20.20 -5.02
CA LEU A 27 22.67 -19.30 -4.07
C LEU A 27 21.87 -20.06 -3.00
N ASP A 28 21.92 -19.55 -1.78
CA ASP A 28 20.99 -19.93 -0.70
C ASP A 28 19.63 -19.23 -0.87
N GLY A 29 19.63 -18.10 -1.58
CA GLY A 29 18.47 -17.32 -1.99
C GLY A 29 17.65 -17.95 -3.13
N GLU A 30 16.45 -17.40 -3.34
CA GLU A 30 15.54 -17.88 -4.39
C GLU A 30 15.84 -17.23 -5.74
N VAL A 31 15.57 -17.95 -6.83
CA VAL A 31 15.86 -17.52 -8.20
C VAL A 31 14.67 -17.80 -9.12
N ALA A 32 14.13 -16.76 -9.73
CA ALA A 32 12.93 -16.82 -10.56
C ALA A 32 13.16 -16.21 -11.95
N PHE A 33 12.90 -17.00 -12.99
CA PHE A 33 13.04 -16.63 -14.40
C PHE A 33 11.73 -16.85 -15.17
N ASP A 34 10.64 -17.21 -14.48
CA ASP A 34 9.33 -17.36 -15.10
C ASP A 34 8.78 -16.00 -15.57
N ASP A 35 7.95 -16.04 -16.61
CA ASP A 35 7.43 -14.83 -17.25
C ASP A 35 6.56 -13.98 -16.33
N TYR A 36 5.83 -14.58 -15.39
CA TYR A 36 5.05 -13.83 -14.41
C TYR A 36 5.97 -13.05 -13.49
N THR A 37 6.92 -13.71 -12.82
CA THR A 37 7.87 -13.02 -11.95
C THR A 37 8.62 -11.91 -12.68
N ARG A 38 9.12 -12.18 -13.89
CA ARG A 38 9.79 -11.13 -14.70
C ARG A 38 8.87 -9.94 -14.97
N ARG A 39 7.58 -10.14 -15.26
CA ARG A 39 6.60 -9.05 -15.43
C ARG A 39 6.34 -8.29 -14.12
N LEU A 40 6.28 -8.97 -12.98
CA LEU A 40 6.06 -8.31 -11.69
C LEU A 40 7.17 -7.31 -11.35
N PHE A 41 8.40 -7.63 -11.77
CA PHE A 41 9.59 -6.80 -11.55
C PHE A 41 9.95 -5.91 -12.75
N ALA A 42 9.16 -5.93 -13.82
CA ALA A 42 9.39 -5.09 -15.00
C ALA A 42 9.01 -3.61 -14.79
N ARG A 43 8.29 -3.30 -13.71
CA ARG A 43 7.73 -1.98 -13.42
C ARG A 43 8.07 -1.54 -12.00
N ASP A 44 8.19 -0.24 -11.81
CA ASP A 44 8.09 0.44 -10.52
C ASP A 44 6.98 1.49 -10.59
N ALA A 45 6.96 2.46 -9.66
CA ALA A 45 5.92 3.48 -9.61
C ALA A 45 6.11 4.61 -10.67
N SER A 46 7.12 4.50 -11.53
CA SER A 46 7.37 5.41 -12.64
C SER A 46 6.51 5.11 -13.88
N MET A 47 6.75 5.89 -14.94
CA MET A 47 6.12 5.70 -16.26
C MET A 47 6.86 4.69 -17.16
N TYR A 48 7.87 3.97 -16.64
CA TYR A 48 8.71 3.06 -17.43
C TYR A 48 8.36 1.57 -17.20
N SER A 49 8.68 0.75 -18.19
CA SER A 49 8.55 -0.71 -18.11
C SER A 49 9.67 -1.40 -18.89
N ILE A 50 10.53 -2.16 -18.21
CA ILE A 50 11.61 -2.94 -18.84
C ILE A 50 11.61 -4.34 -18.24
N THR A 51 11.43 -5.37 -19.08
CA THR A 51 11.39 -6.76 -18.60
C THR A 51 12.80 -7.24 -18.26
N PRO A 52 13.06 -7.70 -17.02
CA PRO A 52 14.36 -8.21 -16.62
C PRO A 52 14.65 -9.60 -17.21
N ALA A 53 15.92 -9.99 -17.20
CA ALA A 53 16.35 -11.35 -17.55
C ALA A 53 15.84 -12.37 -16.52
N GLY A 54 15.88 -12.01 -15.23
CA GLY A 54 15.44 -12.83 -14.11
C GLY A 54 15.49 -12.03 -12.80
N VAL A 55 15.01 -12.64 -11.72
CA VAL A 55 14.95 -12.03 -10.39
C VAL A 55 15.61 -12.97 -9.37
N VAL A 56 16.41 -12.40 -8.48
CA VAL A 56 17.09 -13.08 -7.39
C VAL A 56 16.64 -12.47 -6.05
N PHE A 57 16.43 -13.31 -5.06
CA PHE A 57 16.06 -12.92 -3.69
C PHE A 57 17.19 -13.33 -2.73
N PRO A 58 18.27 -12.55 -2.64
CA PRO A 58 19.45 -12.91 -1.84
C PRO A 58 19.13 -12.95 -0.34
N ARG A 59 19.78 -13.85 0.40
CA ARG A 59 19.67 -13.96 1.88
C ARG A 59 20.81 -13.28 2.62
N HIS A 60 21.95 -13.07 1.96
CA HIS A 60 23.13 -12.43 2.53
C HIS A 60 24.06 -11.90 1.43
N ALA A 61 25.11 -11.16 1.82
CA ALA A 61 26.09 -10.58 0.89
C ALA A 61 26.76 -11.62 -0.03
N GLY A 62 26.97 -12.86 0.43
CA GLY A 62 27.48 -13.94 -0.41
C GLY A 62 26.61 -14.26 -1.63
N ASP A 63 25.27 -14.24 -1.48
CA ASP A 63 24.36 -14.47 -2.60
C ASP A 63 24.43 -13.32 -3.61
N VAL A 64 24.59 -12.08 -3.10
CA VAL A 64 24.74 -10.89 -3.92
C VAL A 64 26.04 -10.97 -4.74
N ALA A 65 27.16 -11.30 -4.09
CA ALA A 65 28.44 -11.49 -4.76
C ALA A 65 28.38 -12.60 -5.83
N ALA A 66 27.83 -13.77 -5.49
CA ALA A 66 27.66 -14.86 -6.45
C ALA A 66 26.75 -14.47 -7.64
N THR A 67 25.69 -13.69 -7.38
CA THR A 67 24.83 -13.16 -8.44
C THR A 67 25.60 -12.22 -9.37
N VAL A 68 26.38 -11.29 -8.82
CA VAL A 68 27.22 -10.37 -9.61
C VAL A 68 28.25 -11.14 -10.44
N ALA A 69 28.91 -12.14 -9.87
CA ALA A 69 29.89 -12.97 -10.56
C ALA A 69 29.25 -13.76 -11.72
N ALA A 70 28.15 -14.47 -11.46
CA ALA A 70 27.46 -15.26 -12.49
C ALA A 70 26.90 -14.38 -13.61
N ALA A 71 26.36 -13.20 -13.27
CA ALA A 71 25.87 -12.23 -14.24
C ALA A 71 27.01 -11.65 -15.09
N ALA A 72 28.16 -11.34 -14.48
CA ALA A 72 29.34 -10.85 -15.17
C ALA A 72 29.86 -11.85 -16.21
N GLU A 73 29.95 -13.14 -15.86
CA GLU A 73 30.34 -14.21 -16.78
C GLU A 73 29.34 -14.40 -17.93
N ALA A 74 28.05 -14.21 -17.67
CA ALA A 74 27.00 -14.29 -18.67
C ALA A 74 26.84 -13.01 -19.52
N GLY A 75 27.56 -11.93 -19.21
CA GLY A 75 27.39 -10.63 -19.86
C GLY A 75 26.03 -9.97 -19.61
N VAL A 76 25.41 -10.27 -18.47
CA VAL A 76 24.10 -9.74 -18.05
C VAL A 76 24.32 -8.66 -16.98
N PRO A 77 23.73 -7.46 -17.09
CA PRO A 77 23.84 -6.45 -16.04
C PRO A 77 23.04 -6.85 -14.80
N VAL A 78 23.34 -6.21 -13.68
CA VAL A 78 22.62 -6.41 -12.41
C VAL A 78 22.00 -5.10 -11.94
N LEU A 79 20.91 -5.21 -11.18
CA LEU A 79 20.21 -4.09 -10.58
C LEU A 79 19.75 -4.48 -9.17
N ALA A 80 20.20 -3.74 -8.17
CA ALA A 80 19.67 -3.87 -6.81
C ALA A 80 18.33 -3.15 -6.69
N ARG A 81 17.37 -3.78 -6.00
CA ARG A 81 16.02 -3.25 -5.83
C ARG A 81 15.55 -3.44 -4.39
N GLY A 82 15.04 -2.36 -3.80
CA GLY A 82 14.26 -2.40 -2.56
C GLY A 82 12.80 -2.78 -2.82
N ALA A 83 11.85 -2.03 -2.28
CA ALA A 83 10.42 -2.27 -2.52
C ALA A 83 9.91 -1.87 -3.93
N GLY A 84 10.75 -1.23 -4.76
CA GLY A 84 10.38 -0.77 -6.11
C GLY A 84 9.36 0.36 -6.09
N THR A 85 9.57 1.37 -5.24
CA THR A 85 8.72 2.56 -5.08
C THR A 85 9.24 3.78 -5.84
N SER A 86 10.28 3.62 -6.66
CA SER A 86 10.88 4.67 -7.47
C SER A 86 9.86 5.29 -8.43
N LEU A 87 9.97 6.61 -8.62
CA LEU A 87 9.13 7.41 -9.51
C LEU A 87 9.85 7.77 -10.81
N ALA A 88 11.16 7.51 -10.89
CA ALA A 88 12.01 7.92 -12.01
C ALA A 88 12.52 6.75 -12.86
N GLY A 89 12.22 5.50 -12.50
CA GLY A 89 12.66 4.32 -13.25
C GLY A 89 14.03 3.78 -12.87
N GLN A 90 14.56 4.13 -11.68
CA GLN A 90 15.83 3.59 -11.19
C GLN A 90 15.81 2.07 -11.05
N THR A 91 14.65 1.51 -10.74
CA THR A 91 14.52 0.12 -10.28
C THR A 91 14.03 -0.85 -11.38
N VAL A 92 14.12 -0.43 -12.64
CA VAL A 92 13.76 -1.24 -13.82
C VAL A 92 14.93 -1.33 -14.80
N GLY A 93 15.12 -2.50 -15.40
CA GLY A 93 16.22 -2.75 -16.34
C GLY A 93 16.20 -4.16 -16.92
N PRO A 94 16.94 -4.42 -18.01
CA PRO A 94 16.92 -5.70 -18.72
C PRO A 94 17.77 -6.80 -18.05
N GLY A 95 18.45 -6.48 -16.94
CA GLY A 95 19.40 -7.36 -16.24
C GLY A 95 18.77 -8.32 -15.24
N LEU A 96 19.60 -8.85 -14.33
CA LEU A 96 19.12 -9.53 -13.12
C LEU A 96 18.72 -8.50 -12.06
N VAL A 97 17.48 -8.61 -11.60
CA VAL A 97 16.97 -7.79 -10.49
C VAL A 97 17.22 -8.53 -9.18
N MET A 98 17.89 -7.90 -8.23
CA MET A 98 18.09 -8.43 -6.87
C MET A 98 17.12 -7.74 -5.91
N ASP A 99 16.06 -8.42 -5.47
CA ASP A 99 15.13 -7.88 -4.46
C ASP A 99 15.70 -8.10 -3.06
N MET A 100 16.27 -7.03 -2.51
CA MET A 100 16.93 -7.00 -1.21
C MET A 100 15.93 -7.01 -0.03
N SER A 101 14.66 -6.73 -0.29
CA SER A 101 13.66 -6.47 0.75
C SER A 101 13.00 -7.72 1.33
N ARG A 102 13.10 -8.85 0.62
CA ARG A 102 12.43 -10.10 1.00
C ARG A 102 13.09 -10.81 2.18
N HIS A 103 14.41 -10.98 2.11
CA HIS A 103 15.17 -11.77 3.10
C HIS A 103 16.25 -10.97 3.84
N MET A 104 16.80 -9.90 3.26
CA MET A 104 17.84 -9.06 3.89
C MET A 104 17.23 -7.85 4.61
N ASN A 105 16.31 -8.09 5.54
CA ASN A 105 15.50 -7.06 6.20
C ASN A 105 15.62 -7.05 7.73
N ARG A 106 16.77 -7.47 8.28
CA ARG A 106 16.99 -7.49 9.73
C ARG A 106 17.64 -6.21 10.24
N ILE A 107 17.15 -5.74 11.38
CA ILE A 107 17.84 -4.76 12.23
C ILE A 107 18.81 -5.56 13.10
N LEU A 108 20.11 -5.36 12.91
CA LEU A 108 21.15 -6.15 13.56
C LEU A 108 21.49 -5.58 14.94
N GLU A 109 21.55 -4.25 15.06
CA GLU A 109 21.88 -3.55 16.30
C GLU A 109 21.27 -2.15 16.32
N ILE A 110 20.89 -1.67 17.52
CA ILE A 110 20.57 -0.27 17.79
C ILE A 110 21.37 0.13 19.03
N ASP A 111 22.28 1.08 18.86
CA ASP A 111 23.08 1.65 19.93
C ASP A 111 22.55 3.05 20.29
N ALA A 112 21.96 3.15 21.49
CA ALA A 112 21.39 4.39 21.99
C ALA A 112 22.45 5.43 22.40
N GLU A 113 23.66 4.98 22.77
CA GLU A 113 24.74 5.86 23.22
C GLU A 113 25.38 6.56 22.03
N SER A 114 25.80 5.81 21.02
CA SER A 114 26.33 6.38 19.77
C SER A 114 25.24 6.92 18.84
N ARG A 115 23.96 6.64 19.14
CA ARG A 115 22.78 6.95 18.31
C ARG A 115 22.93 6.40 16.90
N THR A 116 23.23 5.11 16.79
CA THR A 116 23.39 4.43 15.51
C THR A 116 22.54 3.17 15.44
N ALA A 117 22.30 2.71 14.22
CA ALA A 117 21.72 1.40 13.96
C ALA A 117 22.47 0.69 12.83
N LEU A 118 22.81 -0.58 13.05
CA LEU A 118 23.33 -1.46 12.02
C LEU A 118 22.17 -2.25 11.43
N VAL A 119 21.93 -2.11 10.13
CA VAL A 119 20.78 -2.69 9.45
C VAL A 119 21.18 -3.38 8.15
N GLU A 120 20.46 -4.45 7.80
CA GLU A 120 20.44 -4.93 6.42
C GLU A 120 19.64 -3.95 5.56
N VAL A 121 20.06 -3.78 4.30
CA VAL A 121 19.52 -2.71 3.43
C VAL A 121 18.05 -2.89 3.05
N GLY A 122 17.48 -4.08 3.23
CA GLY A 122 16.07 -4.36 2.99
C GLY A 122 15.14 -3.94 4.13
N VAL A 123 15.66 -3.47 5.27
CA VAL A 123 14.86 -2.95 6.39
C VAL A 123 14.00 -1.78 5.92
N VAL A 124 12.71 -1.78 6.29
CA VAL A 124 11.79 -0.68 6.00
C VAL A 124 11.95 0.46 7.01
N GLN A 125 11.90 1.70 6.54
CA GLN A 125 12.11 2.89 7.38
C GLN A 125 11.24 2.92 8.65
N ASP A 126 9.93 2.69 8.53
CA ASP A 126 9.02 2.68 9.69
C ASP A 126 9.33 1.53 10.68
N GLN A 127 9.85 0.39 10.19
CA GLN A 127 10.26 -0.71 11.07
C GLN A 127 11.47 -0.30 11.92
N LEU A 128 12.47 0.37 11.31
CA LEU A 128 13.60 0.94 12.03
C LEU A 128 13.16 1.97 13.06
N ASN A 129 12.29 2.91 12.67
CA ASN A 129 11.79 3.95 13.56
C ASN A 129 10.97 3.37 14.73
N ARG A 130 10.21 2.30 14.50
CA ARG A 130 9.48 1.60 15.56
C ARG A 130 10.42 0.90 16.54
N ALA A 131 11.48 0.26 16.04
CA ALA A 131 12.48 -0.43 16.85
C ALA A 131 13.36 0.56 17.65
N ALA A 132 13.65 1.74 17.11
CA ALA A 132 14.44 2.78 17.77
C ALA A 132 13.63 3.63 18.78
N ALA A 133 12.29 3.68 18.63
CA ALA A 133 11.44 4.51 19.47
C ALA A 133 11.56 4.29 20.99
N PRO A 134 11.71 3.05 21.51
CA PRO A 134 11.94 2.82 22.95
C PRO A 134 13.21 3.48 23.50
N ALA A 135 14.22 3.70 22.66
CA ALA A 135 15.44 4.42 23.01
C ALA A 135 15.30 5.96 22.86
N GLY A 136 14.11 6.47 22.51
CA GLY A 136 13.90 7.88 22.24
C GLY A 136 14.53 8.35 20.92
N LEU A 137 14.78 7.43 19.98
CA LEU A 137 15.47 7.70 18.72
C LEU A 137 14.60 7.39 17.50
N MET A 138 15.00 7.95 16.35
CA MET A 138 14.44 7.66 15.03
C MET A 138 15.48 7.90 13.93
N PHE A 139 15.29 7.30 12.76
CA PHE A 139 15.96 7.68 11.52
C PHE A 139 15.31 8.95 10.95
N GLY A 140 16.13 9.97 10.65
CA GLY A 140 15.71 11.36 10.45
C GLY A 140 14.87 11.66 9.19
N PRO A 141 15.24 11.17 7.99
CA PRO A 141 14.45 11.38 6.77
C PRO A 141 13.01 10.86 6.94
N ASP A 142 12.00 11.50 6.35
CA ASP A 142 10.57 11.14 6.47
C ASP A 142 9.91 11.10 5.10
N THR A 143 10.10 9.98 4.40
CA THR A 143 9.54 9.79 3.06
C THR A 143 8.04 9.53 3.12
N SER A 144 7.29 9.95 2.09
CA SER A 144 5.86 9.59 1.94
C SER A 144 5.60 8.08 1.84
N THR A 145 6.66 7.30 1.60
CA THR A 145 6.63 5.85 1.47
C THR A 145 7.30 5.12 2.64
N SER A 146 7.53 5.78 3.78
CA SER A 146 8.27 5.26 4.95
C SER A 146 7.80 3.87 5.43
N ASN A 147 6.51 3.55 5.25
CA ASN A 147 5.93 2.25 5.61
C ASN A 147 6.27 1.08 4.68
N ARG A 148 7.10 1.32 3.66
CA ARG A 148 7.52 0.31 2.67
C ARG A 148 8.86 0.61 2.00
N ALA A 149 9.33 1.85 1.99
CA ALA A 149 10.66 2.21 1.50
C ALA A 149 11.73 1.55 2.37
N THR A 150 12.66 0.89 1.70
CA THR A 150 13.78 0.21 2.34
C THR A 150 14.97 1.15 2.49
N ILE A 151 15.77 1.01 3.54
CA ILE A 151 16.98 1.82 3.77
C ILE A 151 17.92 1.80 2.55
N GLY A 152 18.12 0.65 1.90
CA GLY A 152 18.93 0.53 0.68
C GLY A 152 18.39 1.34 -0.50
N GLY A 153 17.07 1.40 -0.65
CA GLY A 153 16.41 2.23 -1.67
C GLY A 153 16.60 3.72 -1.37
N MET A 154 16.51 4.11 -0.09
CA MET A 154 16.76 5.47 0.36
C MET A 154 18.23 5.88 0.14
N ILE A 155 19.17 4.97 0.38
CA ILE A 155 20.60 5.16 0.07
C ILE A 155 20.79 5.31 -1.44
N GLY A 156 20.16 4.44 -2.24
CA GLY A 156 20.24 4.51 -3.70
C GLY A 156 19.76 5.85 -4.28
N ASN A 157 18.68 6.42 -3.73
CA ASN A 157 18.08 7.66 -4.23
C ASN A 157 18.51 8.93 -3.47
N ASN A 158 19.31 8.82 -2.41
CA ASN A 158 19.52 9.90 -1.44
C ASN A 158 18.19 10.53 -0.95
N SER A 159 17.24 9.69 -0.54
CA SER A 159 15.89 10.16 -0.20
C SER A 159 15.87 11.14 0.99
N ALA A 160 14.86 12.01 1.02
CA ALA A 160 14.72 13.06 2.04
C ALA A 160 13.32 13.06 2.67
N GLY A 161 12.34 13.69 2.03
CA GLY A 161 10.97 13.87 2.52
C GLY A 161 10.77 15.11 3.39
N SER A 162 9.63 15.15 4.11
CA SER A 162 9.11 16.38 4.74
C SER A 162 9.96 16.94 5.88
N GLY A 163 10.70 16.08 6.59
CA GLY A 163 11.54 16.50 7.73
C GLY A 163 12.93 17.01 7.36
N SER A 164 13.27 17.11 6.06
CA SER A 164 14.66 17.34 5.64
C SER A 164 15.22 18.69 6.04
N VAL A 165 14.38 19.73 6.22
CA VAL A 165 14.84 21.03 6.73
C VAL A 165 15.43 20.92 8.14
N ARG A 166 14.97 19.93 8.93
CA ARG A 166 15.42 19.70 10.30
C ARG A 166 16.48 18.62 10.40
N TYR A 167 16.34 17.54 9.64
CA TYR A 167 17.14 16.33 9.80
C TYR A 167 18.07 16.03 8.61
N GLY A 168 18.06 16.82 7.55
CA GLY A 168 18.88 16.54 6.35
C GLY A 168 18.31 15.41 5.48
N MET A 169 19.16 14.89 4.59
CA MET A 169 18.83 13.82 3.64
C MET A 169 19.51 12.50 4.05
N THR A 170 19.17 11.38 3.40
CA THR A 170 19.74 10.05 3.72
C THR A 170 21.26 10.06 3.78
N ILE A 171 21.95 10.76 2.86
CA ILE A 171 23.42 10.90 2.85
C ILE A 171 23.99 11.45 4.17
N ASP A 172 23.25 12.29 4.89
CA ASP A 172 23.72 12.91 6.14
C ASP A 172 23.63 11.94 7.34
N HIS A 173 22.98 10.78 7.14
CA HIS A 173 22.83 9.73 8.16
C HIS A 173 23.63 8.46 7.85
N VAL A 174 24.14 8.26 6.65
CA VAL A 174 24.97 7.09 6.32
C VAL A 174 26.36 7.26 6.96
N ARG A 175 26.80 6.28 7.74
CA ARG A 175 28.13 6.27 8.37
C ARG A 175 29.06 5.28 7.69
N GLU A 176 28.59 4.07 7.46
CA GLU A 176 29.37 2.99 6.86
C GLU A 176 28.47 2.10 6.01
N LEU A 177 29.03 1.47 4.99
CA LEU A 177 28.34 0.55 4.09
C LEU A 177 29.17 -0.70 3.83
N ASP A 178 28.55 -1.87 3.99
CA ASP A 178 29.07 -3.12 3.42
C ASP A 178 28.48 -3.29 2.02
N VAL A 179 29.33 -3.43 1.01
CA VAL A 179 28.93 -3.43 -0.39
C VAL A 179 29.54 -4.59 -1.18
N VAL A 180 28.89 -4.93 -2.29
CA VAL A 180 29.44 -5.76 -3.38
C VAL A 180 29.79 -4.85 -4.55
N LEU A 181 31.02 -4.96 -5.05
CA LEU A 181 31.53 -4.21 -6.19
C LEU A 181 31.29 -4.94 -7.52
N SER A 182 31.58 -4.29 -8.66
CA SER A 182 31.29 -4.81 -10.00
C SER A 182 32.11 -6.05 -10.41
N ASP A 183 33.18 -6.35 -9.67
CA ASP A 183 34.00 -7.56 -9.78
C ASP A 183 33.58 -8.66 -8.79
N ALA A 184 32.41 -8.51 -8.16
CA ALA A 184 31.87 -9.36 -7.10
C ALA A 184 32.65 -9.38 -5.78
N SER A 185 33.69 -8.55 -5.63
CA SER A 185 34.40 -8.43 -4.35
C SER A 185 33.54 -7.72 -3.30
N LEU A 186 33.74 -8.12 -2.03
CA LEU A 186 33.15 -7.44 -0.88
C LEU A 186 34.05 -6.28 -0.45
N ALA A 187 33.46 -5.13 -0.16
CA ALA A 187 34.17 -3.97 0.36
C ALA A 187 33.41 -3.32 1.52
N HIS A 188 34.15 -2.68 2.41
CA HIS A 188 33.61 -1.90 3.52
C HIS A 188 33.98 -0.44 3.33
N LEU A 189 32.96 0.39 3.07
CA LEU A 189 33.10 1.81 2.82
C LEU A 189 32.82 2.57 4.13
N ALA A 190 33.78 3.40 4.53
CA ALA A 190 33.70 4.27 5.71
C ALA A 190 34.62 5.48 5.49
N PRO A 191 34.42 6.60 6.22
CA PRO A 191 35.39 7.69 6.26
C PRO A 191 36.78 7.19 6.65
N VAL A 192 37.79 7.54 5.86
CA VAL A 192 39.19 7.20 6.13
C VAL A 192 40.10 8.41 6.04
N ASP A 193 41.19 8.39 6.81
CA ASP A 193 42.25 9.38 6.69
C ASP A 193 43.14 9.12 5.47
N GLU A 194 44.02 10.07 5.15
CA GLU A 194 44.92 9.97 4.00
C GLU A 194 45.89 8.78 4.10
N ALA A 195 46.35 8.44 5.32
CA ALA A 195 47.28 7.34 5.51
C ALA A 195 46.62 5.98 5.19
N GLU A 196 45.40 5.79 5.68
CA GLU A 196 44.58 4.61 5.43
C GLU A 196 44.13 4.56 3.97
N ARG A 197 43.70 5.68 3.39
CA ARG A 197 43.37 5.76 1.95
C ARG A 197 44.57 5.35 1.09
N ALA A 198 45.75 5.91 1.36
CA ALA A 198 46.97 5.59 0.61
C ALA A 198 47.40 4.14 0.80
N ARG A 199 47.16 3.54 1.99
CA ARG A 199 47.38 2.11 2.24
C ARG A 199 46.45 1.26 1.37
N ARG A 200 45.13 1.52 1.40
CA ARG A 200 44.12 0.81 0.60
C ARG A 200 44.38 0.94 -0.89
N ALA A 201 44.78 2.14 -1.33
CA ALA A 201 45.13 2.39 -2.73
C ALA A 201 46.23 1.46 -3.24
N ARG A 202 47.20 1.00 -2.42
CA ARG A 202 48.29 0.12 -2.90
C ARG A 202 47.85 -1.27 -3.34
N ALA A 203 46.66 -1.72 -2.94
CA ALA A 203 46.14 -3.01 -3.37
C ALA A 203 45.83 -3.02 -4.87
N ASP A 204 46.13 -4.14 -5.53
CA ASP A 204 45.74 -4.41 -6.92
C ASP A 204 44.36 -5.08 -6.96
N THR A 205 43.37 -4.36 -6.43
CA THR A 205 41.95 -4.74 -6.39
C THR A 205 41.10 -3.60 -6.93
N LEU A 206 39.82 -3.84 -7.23
CA LEU A 206 38.89 -2.79 -7.63
C LEU A 206 38.74 -1.73 -6.53
N GLU A 207 38.66 -2.13 -5.24
CA GLU A 207 38.67 -1.20 -4.11
C GLU A 207 39.94 -0.34 -4.09
N GLY A 208 41.12 -0.94 -4.28
CA GLY A 208 42.39 -0.22 -4.34
C GLY A 208 42.44 0.78 -5.50
N ARG A 209 41.87 0.41 -6.66
CA ARG A 209 41.72 1.32 -7.81
C ARG A 209 40.79 2.50 -7.48
N ILE A 210 39.66 2.28 -6.80
CA ILE A 210 38.74 3.33 -6.37
C ILE A 210 39.47 4.33 -5.46
N HIS A 211 40.16 3.85 -4.41
CA HIS A 211 40.90 4.69 -3.46
C HIS A 211 42.04 5.49 -4.12
N ARG A 212 42.61 4.97 -5.22
CA ARG A 212 43.66 5.63 -6.00
C ARG A 212 43.08 6.70 -6.94
N ARG A 213 42.11 6.31 -7.77
CA ARG A 213 41.65 7.10 -8.93
C ARG A 213 40.60 8.14 -8.57
N LEU A 214 39.77 7.91 -7.54
CA LEU A 214 38.69 8.83 -7.22
C LEU A 214 39.21 10.20 -6.75
N PRO A 215 40.22 10.31 -5.87
CA PRO A 215 40.83 11.60 -5.52
C PRO A 215 41.46 12.31 -6.73
N GLU A 216 42.11 11.57 -7.64
CA GLU A 216 42.70 12.14 -8.85
C GLU A 216 41.63 12.77 -9.77
N ILE A 217 40.46 12.12 -9.89
CA ILE A 217 39.31 12.68 -10.63
C ILE A 217 38.80 13.94 -9.93
N VAL A 218 38.65 13.93 -8.61
CA VAL A 218 38.17 15.09 -7.84
C VAL A 218 39.13 16.28 -7.99
N GLU A 219 40.43 16.06 -7.84
CA GLU A 219 41.45 17.10 -7.95
C GLU A 219 41.50 17.70 -9.36
N ALA A 220 41.55 16.84 -10.39
CA ALA A 220 41.59 17.26 -11.79
C ALA A 220 40.34 18.04 -12.23
N ASN A 221 39.21 17.85 -11.55
CA ASN A 221 37.93 18.47 -11.88
C ASN A 221 37.44 19.46 -10.82
N SER A 222 38.30 19.89 -9.90
CA SER A 222 37.96 20.78 -8.77
C SER A 222 37.17 22.03 -9.18
N ARG A 223 37.57 22.68 -10.28
CA ARG A 223 36.84 23.84 -10.84
C ARG A 223 35.44 23.46 -11.33
N ALA A 224 35.31 22.37 -12.08
CA ALA A 224 34.03 21.90 -12.60
C ALA A 224 33.08 21.48 -11.46
N ILE A 225 33.60 20.91 -10.38
CA ILE A 225 32.84 20.58 -9.17
C ILE A 225 32.34 21.87 -8.49
N ALA A 226 33.21 22.87 -8.32
CA ALA A 226 32.85 24.12 -7.65
C ALA A 226 31.80 24.95 -8.44
N GLU A 227 31.85 24.91 -9.77
CA GLU A 227 31.01 25.73 -10.65
C GLU A 227 29.77 24.98 -11.18
N GLY A 228 29.85 23.66 -11.37
CA GLY A 228 28.88 22.87 -12.14
C GLY A 228 27.73 22.26 -11.34
N PHE A 229 27.86 22.11 -10.02
CA PHE A 229 26.73 21.69 -9.21
C PHE A 229 25.77 22.86 -8.92
N PRO A 230 24.45 22.61 -8.81
CA PRO A 230 23.49 23.63 -8.34
C PRO A 230 23.96 24.28 -7.03
N LYS A 231 23.60 25.52 -6.76
CA LYS A 231 23.93 26.14 -5.46
C LYS A 231 22.99 25.67 -4.36
N PHE A 232 21.76 25.31 -4.71
CA PHE A 232 20.74 24.88 -3.76
C PHE A 232 21.10 23.55 -3.06
N TRP A 233 21.00 23.48 -1.73
CA TRP A 233 21.57 22.37 -0.95
C TRP A 233 20.83 21.02 -1.12
N ARG A 234 19.50 21.04 -1.33
CA ARG A 234 18.66 19.83 -1.39
C ARG A 234 18.63 19.27 -2.80
N ARG A 235 19.54 18.32 -3.05
CA ARG A 235 19.79 17.72 -4.36
C ARG A 235 20.11 16.22 -4.24
N ALA A 236 19.62 15.44 -5.19
CA ALA A 236 19.87 14.02 -5.31
C ALA A 236 20.50 13.60 -6.66
N GLY A 237 20.50 14.47 -7.67
CA GLY A 237 21.01 14.15 -9.00
C GLY A 237 22.54 14.15 -9.12
N GLY A 238 23.06 13.27 -9.98
CA GLY A 238 24.49 13.11 -10.26
C GLY A 238 25.29 12.37 -9.18
N TYR A 239 26.54 11.99 -9.48
CA TYR A 239 27.46 11.50 -8.46
C TYR A 239 28.00 12.65 -7.63
N ARG A 240 27.91 12.56 -6.30
CA ARG A 240 28.21 13.62 -5.31
C ARG A 240 29.71 13.89 -5.13
N LEU A 241 30.41 14.21 -6.21
CA LEU A 241 31.83 14.59 -6.22
C LEU A 241 32.12 15.78 -5.29
N ASP A 242 31.13 16.65 -5.07
CA ASP A 242 31.19 17.74 -4.08
C ASP A 242 31.43 17.27 -2.65
N ARG A 243 31.03 16.04 -2.29
CA ARG A 243 31.25 15.47 -0.95
C ARG A 243 32.68 14.99 -0.72
N LEU A 244 33.46 14.80 -1.79
CA LEU A 244 34.87 14.44 -1.72
C LEU A 244 35.78 15.65 -1.97
N ALA A 245 35.23 16.78 -2.38
CA ALA A 245 35.98 18.00 -2.61
C ALA A 245 36.19 18.76 -1.29
N GLY A 246 37.42 19.23 -1.04
CA GLY A 246 37.79 20.02 0.15
C GLY A 246 38.70 19.26 1.12
N ASP A 247 38.86 19.81 2.32
CA ASP A 247 39.82 19.33 3.35
C ASP A 247 39.24 18.27 4.30
N GLY A 248 38.03 17.77 4.02
CA GLY A 248 37.37 16.74 4.82
C GLY A 248 38.00 15.35 4.67
N PRO A 249 37.63 14.37 5.52
CA PRO A 249 38.07 12.99 5.35
C PRO A 249 37.57 12.42 4.01
N PHE A 250 38.32 11.48 3.43
CA PHE A 250 37.87 10.76 2.25
C PHE A 250 36.76 9.79 2.63
N ASP A 251 35.51 10.12 2.26
CA ASP A 251 34.32 9.37 2.65
C ASP A 251 33.65 8.68 1.44
N PRO A 252 34.09 7.46 1.09
CA PRO A 252 33.45 6.69 0.03
C PRO A 252 32.04 6.22 0.40
N ALA A 253 31.67 6.16 1.68
CA ALA A 253 30.34 5.71 2.10
C ALA A 253 29.28 6.77 1.76
N ALA A 254 29.53 8.03 2.15
CA ALA A 254 28.67 9.15 1.79
C ALA A 254 28.65 9.39 0.26
N PHE A 255 29.80 9.24 -0.41
CA PHE A 255 29.91 9.47 -1.85
C PHE A 255 28.98 8.59 -2.71
N VAL A 256 28.83 7.31 -2.36
CA VAL A 256 28.00 6.38 -3.15
C VAL A 256 26.50 6.52 -2.87
N VAL A 257 26.09 7.32 -1.88
CA VAL A 257 24.68 7.63 -1.63
C VAL A 257 24.14 8.48 -2.79
N GLY A 258 22.99 8.09 -3.35
CA GLY A 258 22.44 8.70 -4.56
C GLY A 258 22.98 8.10 -5.86
N SER A 259 23.82 7.05 -5.80
CA SER A 259 24.36 6.40 -7.01
C SER A 259 23.37 5.47 -7.72
N GLU A 260 22.15 5.29 -7.21
CA GLU A 260 21.09 4.49 -7.86
C GLU A 260 21.50 3.03 -8.19
N GLY A 261 22.43 2.46 -7.42
CA GLY A 261 22.96 1.12 -7.66
C GLY A 261 23.85 1.00 -8.91
N THR A 262 24.32 2.13 -9.44
CA THR A 262 25.21 2.17 -10.62
C THR A 262 26.70 2.00 -10.26
N LEU A 263 27.08 2.21 -8.99
CA LEU A 263 28.47 2.10 -8.55
C LEU A 263 28.70 0.85 -7.68
N VAL A 264 27.77 0.55 -6.77
CA VAL A 264 27.90 -0.53 -5.79
C VAL A 264 26.52 -1.13 -5.47
N VAL A 265 26.50 -2.36 -4.95
CA VAL A 265 25.32 -2.96 -4.34
C VAL A 265 25.50 -3.01 -2.84
N ALA A 266 24.80 -2.14 -2.10
CA ALA A 266 24.84 -2.13 -0.65
C ALA A 266 24.12 -3.37 -0.07
N THR A 267 24.65 -3.92 1.01
CA THR A 267 24.11 -5.12 1.69
C THR A 267 23.79 -4.86 3.16
N ARG A 268 24.60 -4.03 3.83
CA ARG A 268 24.35 -3.50 5.18
C ARG A 268 24.73 -2.02 5.24
N ALA A 269 24.11 -1.32 6.18
CA ALA A 269 24.41 0.07 6.47
C ALA A 269 24.47 0.31 7.97
N LEU A 270 25.50 1.01 8.42
CA LEU A 270 25.49 1.69 9.70
C LEU A 270 24.92 3.09 9.48
N VAL A 271 23.79 3.38 10.12
CA VAL A 271 23.10 4.66 9.99
C VAL A 271 23.03 5.41 11.31
N GLY A 272 23.13 6.73 11.25
CA GLY A 272 22.88 7.64 12.37
C GLY A 272 21.39 7.80 12.65
N LEU A 273 21.07 7.96 13.93
CA LEU A 273 19.74 8.22 14.44
C LEU A 273 19.69 9.61 15.10
N VAL A 274 18.52 10.21 15.09
CA VAL A 274 18.22 11.50 15.72
C VAL A 274 17.24 11.31 16.89
N PRO A 275 17.23 12.22 17.87
CA PRO A 275 16.20 12.22 18.91
C PRO A 275 14.80 12.27 18.30
N LYS A 276 13.91 11.41 18.81
CA LYS A 276 12.50 11.39 18.42
C LYS A 276 11.76 12.46 19.25
N PRO A 277 11.11 13.45 18.60
CA PRO A 277 10.37 14.48 19.33
C PRO A 277 9.18 13.87 20.10
N LEU A 278 8.90 14.39 21.30
CA LEU A 278 7.78 13.93 22.13
C LEU A 278 6.43 14.50 21.69
N ARG A 279 6.44 15.69 21.07
CA ARG A 279 5.25 16.45 20.71
C ARG A 279 5.36 16.99 19.28
N THR A 280 4.20 17.08 18.65
CA THR A 280 3.98 17.78 17.38
C THR A 280 2.77 18.69 17.56
N VAL A 281 2.75 19.87 16.92
CA VAL A 281 1.54 20.67 16.69
C VAL A 281 1.52 21.10 15.23
N ILE A 282 0.33 21.28 14.66
CA ILE A 282 0.17 21.57 13.23
C ILE A 282 -0.74 22.78 13.05
N ALA A 283 -0.29 23.77 12.28
CA ALA A 283 -1.15 24.82 11.73
C ALA A 283 -1.54 24.47 10.29
N VAL A 284 -2.80 24.67 9.91
CA VAL A 284 -3.26 24.49 8.53
C VAL A 284 -3.91 25.76 8.02
N GLY A 285 -3.16 26.50 7.20
CA GLY A 285 -3.67 27.70 6.53
C GLY A 285 -4.60 27.32 5.38
N HIS A 286 -5.73 28.02 5.27
CA HIS A 286 -6.70 27.86 4.19
C HIS A 286 -6.62 29.03 3.23
N PHE A 287 -6.47 28.74 1.94
CA PHE A 287 -6.18 29.73 0.92
C PHE A 287 -7.17 29.65 -0.23
N THR A 288 -7.40 30.79 -0.88
CA THR A 288 -8.26 30.93 -2.07
C THR A 288 -7.51 30.65 -3.38
N SER A 289 -6.20 30.38 -3.34
CA SER A 289 -5.43 29.93 -4.48
C SER A 289 -4.10 29.27 -4.06
N THR A 290 -3.56 28.40 -4.92
CA THR A 290 -2.24 27.78 -4.73
C THR A 290 -1.10 28.81 -4.63
N PRO A 291 -1.03 29.86 -5.48
CA PRO A 291 -0.01 30.90 -5.35
C PRO A 291 -0.09 31.64 -3.99
N ALA A 292 -1.30 31.90 -3.48
CA ALA A 292 -1.46 32.55 -2.18
C ALA A 292 -0.95 31.68 -1.02
N ALA A 293 -1.15 30.36 -1.11
CA ALA A 293 -0.57 29.42 -0.15
C ALA A 293 0.96 29.41 -0.22
N ILE A 294 1.54 29.38 -1.42
CA ILE A 294 2.99 29.36 -1.60
C ILE A 294 3.63 30.66 -1.07
N ALA A 295 3.04 31.81 -1.33
CA ALA A 295 3.51 33.11 -0.82
C ALA A 295 3.57 33.17 0.71
N ALA A 296 2.77 32.38 1.42
CA ALA A 296 2.74 32.32 2.88
C ALA A 296 3.89 31.48 3.50
N THR A 297 4.71 30.84 2.65
CA THR A 297 5.80 29.93 3.07
C THR A 297 6.92 30.67 3.82
N GLU A 298 7.29 31.88 3.39
CA GLU A 298 8.35 32.66 4.04
C GLU A 298 8.00 33.02 5.49
N ASP A 299 6.76 33.45 5.72
CA ASP A 299 6.23 33.69 7.07
C ASP A 299 6.28 32.41 7.92
N ALA A 300 5.94 31.27 7.34
CA ALA A 300 6.02 29.97 8.00
C ALA A 300 7.47 29.61 8.38
N LEU A 301 8.42 29.77 7.46
CA LEU A 301 9.84 29.52 7.68
C LEU A 301 10.43 30.43 8.76
N SER A 302 9.97 31.68 8.86
CA SER A 302 10.40 32.62 9.91
C SER A 302 10.05 32.19 11.35
N CYS A 303 9.18 31.17 11.49
CA CYS A 303 8.76 30.61 12.76
C CYS A 303 9.51 29.32 13.17
N ASP A 304 10.58 28.94 12.47
CA ASP A 304 11.36 27.69 12.70
C ASP A 304 10.48 26.43 12.68
N PRO A 305 9.81 26.13 11.54
CA PRO A 305 8.97 24.95 11.41
C PRO A 305 9.80 23.69 11.20
N ALA A 306 9.24 22.53 11.57
CA ALA A 306 9.80 21.23 11.23
C ALA A 306 9.49 20.81 9.79
N ALA A 307 8.35 21.27 9.25
CA ALA A 307 7.95 21.07 7.86
C ALA A 307 6.91 22.11 7.41
N VAL A 308 6.92 22.47 6.13
CA VAL A 308 5.90 23.29 5.47
C VAL A 308 5.51 22.58 4.17
N GLU A 309 4.24 22.16 4.08
CA GLU A 309 3.75 21.24 3.06
C GLU A 309 2.49 21.79 2.37
N LEU A 310 2.43 21.69 1.04
CA LEU A 310 1.31 22.19 0.24
C LEU A 310 0.40 21.06 -0.24
N MET A 311 -0.90 21.31 -0.25
CA MET A 311 -1.90 20.47 -0.93
C MET A 311 -2.92 21.36 -1.67
N ASP A 312 -3.13 21.08 -2.96
CA ASP A 312 -4.05 21.85 -3.81
C ASP A 312 -5.50 21.33 -3.80
N ARG A 313 -6.36 22.07 -4.50
CA ARG A 313 -7.77 21.75 -4.75
C ARG A 313 -7.97 20.36 -5.35
N THR A 314 -7.13 19.99 -6.32
CA THR A 314 -7.23 18.71 -7.02
C THR A 314 -7.17 17.55 -6.02
N ILE A 315 -6.18 17.55 -5.13
CA ILE A 315 -6.03 16.49 -4.13
C ILE A 315 -7.14 16.55 -3.08
N LEU A 316 -7.56 17.75 -2.66
CA LEU A 316 -8.68 17.95 -1.73
C LEU A 316 -9.97 17.33 -2.25
N ASP A 317 -10.35 17.60 -3.50
CA ASP A 317 -11.56 17.07 -4.10
C ASP A 317 -11.52 15.54 -4.24
N LEU A 318 -10.35 14.98 -4.57
CA LEU A 318 -10.14 13.54 -4.62
C LEU A 318 -10.24 12.89 -3.23
N SER A 319 -9.78 13.57 -2.18
CA SER A 319 -9.86 13.07 -0.80
C SER A 319 -11.31 12.94 -0.33
N ARG A 320 -12.18 13.90 -0.67
CA ARG A 320 -13.60 13.96 -0.28
C ARG A 320 -14.41 12.75 -0.78
N GLN A 321 -13.95 12.08 -1.82
CA GLN A 321 -14.61 10.91 -2.40
C GLN A 321 -14.31 9.60 -1.66
N LYS A 322 -13.41 9.60 -0.66
CA LYS A 322 -13.01 8.40 0.08
C LYS A 322 -13.54 8.43 1.51
N ILE A 323 -14.16 7.33 1.93
CA ILE A 323 -14.67 7.13 3.30
C ILE A 323 -13.60 7.41 4.35
N GLU A 324 -12.37 6.99 4.07
CA GLU A 324 -11.22 7.13 4.96
C GLU A 324 -10.85 8.60 5.28
N TYR A 325 -11.23 9.54 4.41
CA TYR A 325 -10.94 10.98 4.55
C TYR A 325 -12.21 11.83 4.77
N ALA A 326 -13.37 11.21 4.92
CA ALA A 326 -14.64 11.93 5.12
C ALA A 326 -14.61 12.86 6.35
N SER A 327 -13.86 12.49 7.39
CA SER A 327 -13.66 13.32 8.59
C SER A 327 -12.91 14.62 8.33
N LEU A 328 -12.23 14.78 7.20
CA LEU A 328 -11.58 16.05 6.86
C LEU A 328 -12.62 17.15 6.62
N GLY A 329 -13.74 16.82 5.96
CA GLY A 329 -14.81 17.77 5.67
C GLY A 329 -15.46 18.36 6.91
N THR A 330 -15.37 17.70 8.08
CA THR A 330 -15.87 18.23 9.35
C THR A 330 -14.90 19.19 10.06
N ILE A 331 -13.65 19.28 9.60
CA ILE A 331 -12.58 20.05 10.25
C ILE A 331 -12.19 21.28 9.41
N LEU A 332 -12.36 21.24 8.08
CA LEU A 332 -12.02 22.36 7.20
C LEU A 332 -13.08 23.48 7.28
N GLU A 333 -12.61 24.74 7.21
CA GLU A 333 -13.50 25.90 7.13
C GLU A 333 -13.68 26.35 5.67
N GLY A 334 -14.95 26.44 5.24
CA GLY A 334 -15.30 26.83 3.87
C GLY A 334 -14.87 25.80 2.83
N ASP A 335 -14.49 26.28 1.65
CA ASP A 335 -14.05 25.44 0.52
C ASP A 335 -12.69 25.93 -0.01
N PRO A 336 -11.58 25.53 0.62
CA PRO A 336 -10.24 26.03 0.27
C PRO A 336 -9.78 25.52 -1.09
N GLU A 337 -9.11 26.39 -1.85
CA GLU A 337 -8.41 26.03 -3.09
C GLU A 337 -7.01 25.46 -2.82
N ALA A 338 -6.43 25.77 -1.67
CA ALA A 338 -5.18 25.18 -1.22
C ALA A 338 -5.08 25.17 0.31
N LEU A 339 -4.38 24.18 0.84
CA LEU A 339 -3.98 24.09 2.24
C LEU A 339 -2.46 24.14 2.36
N LEU A 340 -1.96 24.88 3.34
CA LEU A 340 -0.56 24.87 3.74
C LEU A 340 -0.45 24.32 5.16
N PHE A 341 0.17 23.16 5.31
CA PHE A 341 0.40 22.49 6.59
C PHE A 341 1.77 22.91 7.12
N VAL A 342 1.80 23.47 8.33
CA VAL A 342 3.03 23.84 9.03
C VAL A 342 3.11 23.04 10.31
N SER A 343 4.11 22.16 10.40
CA SER A 343 4.32 21.31 11.57
C SER A 343 5.45 21.86 12.42
N PHE A 344 5.25 21.88 13.74
CA PHE A 344 6.31 22.15 14.73
C PHE A 344 6.48 20.93 15.60
N THR A 345 7.72 20.52 15.85
CA THR A 345 8.04 19.33 16.66
C THR A 345 9.04 19.67 17.74
N GLY A 346 8.88 19.09 18.93
CA GLY A 346 9.77 19.32 20.08
C GLY A 346 9.26 18.63 21.33
N ASP A 347 9.78 19.02 22.49
CA ASP A 347 9.47 18.36 23.76
C ASP A 347 8.53 19.19 24.64
N ASP A 348 8.48 20.52 24.47
CA ASP A 348 7.59 21.43 25.20
C ASP A 348 6.40 21.90 24.35
N GLU A 349 5.21 21.42 24.70
CA GLU A 349 3.95 21.79 24.03
C GLU A 349 3.66 23.30 24.08
N SER A 350 4.01 23.98 25.17
CA SER A 350 3.76 25.43 25.34
C SER A 350 4.59 26.25 24.37
N GLU A 351 5.85 25.85 24.16
CA GLU A 351 6.74 26.46 23.17
C GLU A 351 6.19 26.27 21.75
N LEU A 352 5.80 25.03 21.41
CA LEU A 352 5.27 24.70 20.10
C LEU A 352 3.97 25.47 19.80
N VAL A 353 3.05 25.56 20.76
CA VAL A 353 1.84 26.38 20.66
C VAL A 353 2.18 27.86 20.54
N GLY A 354 3.24 28.34 21.20
CA GLY A 354 3.73 29.72 21.05
C GLY A 354 4.17 30.03 19.61
N ARG A 355 4.93 29.14 18.98
CA ARG A 355 5.35 29.27 17.57
C ARG A 355 4.16 29.22 16.62
N LEU A 356 3.21 28.33 16.87
CA LEU A 356 1.96 28.23 16.11
C LEU A 356 1.16 29.54 16.16
N LYS A 357 0.98 30.12 17.36
CA LYS A 357 0.27 31.40 17.53
C LYS A 357 0.99 32.56 16.85
N ARG A 358 2.33 32.57 16.87
CA ARG A 358 3.14 33.56 16.15
C ARG A 358 2.90 33.48 14.64
N LEU A 359 2.88 32.28 14.07
CA LEU A 359 2.56 32.06 12.67
C LEU A 359 1.16 32.58 12.31
N SER A 360 0.15 32.19 13.09
CA SER A 360 -1.24 32.63 12.91
C SER A 360 -1.35 34.17 12.94
N ALA A 361 -0.59 34.84 13.82
CA ALA A 361 -0.54 36.30 13.88
C ALA A 361 0.17 36.93 12.66
N LEU A 362 1.25 36.34 12.16
CA LEU A 362 1.96 36.81 10.96
C LEU A 362 1.08 36.70 9.72
N TRP A 363 0.48 35.54 9.49
CA TRP A 363 -0.44 35.34 8.37
C TRP A 363 -1.61 36.32 8.41
N ARG A 364 -2.22 36.56 9.59
CA ARG A 364 -3.26 37.59 9.72
C ARG A 364 -2.74 38.99 9.40
N ARG A 365 -1.54 39.35 9.87
CA ARG A 365 -0.94 40.68 9.67
C ARG A 365 -0.62 40.94 8.20
N HIS A 366 -0.14 39.93 7.47
CA HIS A 366 0.22 40.04 6.05
C HIS A 366 -0.94 39.69 5.10
N GLY A 367 -2.10 39.30 5.63
CA GLY A 367 -3.27 38.97 4.83
C GLY A 367 -3.19 37.62 4.12
N HIS A 368 -2.41 36.68 4.66
CA HIS A 368 -2.32 35.32 4.14
C HIS A 368 -3.48 34.45 4.63
N GLY A 369 -4.14 33.80 3.68
CA GLY A 369 -5.23 32.87 3.96
C GLY A 369 -6.47 33.56 4.57
N TYR A 370 -7.57 32.82 4.62
CA TYR A 370 -8.82 33.31 5.25
C TYR A 370 -9.10 32.61 6.59
N HIS A 371 -8.46 31.46 6.84
CA HIS A 371 -8.60 30.69 8.07
C HIS A 371 -7.30 29.97 8.41
N THR A 372 -7.05 29.73 9.70
CA THR A 372 -5.95 28.90 10.21
C THR A 372 -6.49 27.92 11.23
N LEU A 373 -6.46 26.64 10.88
CA LEU A 373 -6.82 25.56 11.79
C LEU A 373 -5.62 25.21 12.66
N GLU A 374 -5.82 25.10 13.97
CA GLU A 374 -4.78 24.74 14.94
C GLU A 374 -5.04 23.31 15.44
N ALA A 375 -4.12 22.39 15.19
CA ALA A 375 -4.20 20.99 15.63
C ALA A 375 -3.14 20.69 16.67
N VAL A 376 -3.54 20.71 17.94
CA VAL A 376 -2.66 20.53 19.11
C VAL A 376 -2.83 19.15 19.72
N THR A 377 -4.00 18.52 19.55
CA THR A 377 -4.25 17.17 20.06
C THR A 377 -3.87 16.10 19.04
N ALA A 378 -3.49 14.92 19.52
CA ALA A 378 -3.16 13.78 18.66
C ALA A 378 -4.30 13.37 17.71
N GLY A 379 -5.55 13.55 18.14
CA GLY A 379 -6.73 13.25 17.32
C GLY A 379 -6.85 14.17 16.11
N GLU A 380 -6.73 15.49 16.32
CA GLU A 380 -6.74 16.50 15.25
C GLU A 380 -5.58 16.27 14.26
N GLN A 381 -4.38 16.02 14.80
CA GLN A 381 -3.18 15.79 14.00
C GLN A 381 -3.29 14.55 13.12
N SER A 382 -3.81 13.45 13.68
CA SER A 382 -3.90 12.19 12.95
C SER A 382 -4.79 12.30 11.72
N ALA A 383 -5.89 13.04 11.78
CA ALA A 383 -6.77 13.23 10.62
C ALA A 383 -6.06 13.99 9.49
N LEU A 384 -5.35 15.07 9.84
CA LEU A 384 -4.63 15.93 8.90
C LEU A 384 -3.43 15.22 8.26
N LEU A 385 -2.59 14.58 9.08
CA LEU A 385 -1.39 13.87 8.60
C LEU A 385 -1.73 12.71 7.68
N LYS A 386 -2.84 12.02 7.94
CA LYS A 386 -3.30 10.89 7.13
C LYS A 386 -3.66 11.30 5.70
N VAL A 387 -4.36 12.43 5.54
CA VAL A 387 -4.68 12.97 4.21
C VAL A 387 -3.41 13.41 3.50
N ARG A 388 -2.53 14.17 4.18
CA ARG A 388 -1.25 14.63 3.59
C ARG A 388 -0.40 13.48 3.06
N LYS A 389 -0.23 12.41 3.83
CA LYS A 389 0.56 11.24 3.42
C LYS A 389 -0.07 10.48 2.23
N SER A 390 -1.34 10.73 1.93
CA SER A 390 -2.11 10.02 0.90
C SER A 390 -2.25 10.80 -0.42
N SER A 391 -1.79 12.05 -0.47
CA SER A 391 -1.90 12.97 -1.62
C SER A 391 -1.46 12.36 -2.95
N LEU A 392 -0.27 11.77 -3.01
CA LEU A 392 0.23 11.10 -4.22
C LEU A 392 -0.72 9.98 -4.69
N GLY A 393 -1.14 9.14 -3.74
CA GLY A 393 -2.05 8.04 -4.04
C GLY A 393 -3.39 8.53 -4.57
N LEU A 394 -3.96 9.56 -3.94
CA LEU A 394 -5.22 10.19 -4.35
C LEU A 394 -5.10 10.77 -5.76
N LEU A 395 -4.04 11.52 -6.04
CA LEU A 395 -3.79 12.08 -7.36
C LEU A 395 -3.73 10.98 -8.42
N MET A 396 -2.98 9.91 -8.18
CA MET A 396 -2.89 8.78 -9.11
C MET A 396 -4.24 8.08 -9.32
N ALA A 397 -5.13 8.09 -8.33
CA ALA A 397 -6.46 7.51 -8.43
C ALA A 397 -7.40 8.28 -9.37
N ALA A 398 -7.08 9.55 -9.68
CA ALA A 398 -7.79 10.40 -10.63
C ALA A 398 -7.55 10.05 -12.10
N SER A 399 -6.73 9.01 -12.38
CA SER A 399 -6.52 8.51 -13.73
C SER A 399 -7.83 8.07 -14.38
N VAL A 400 -8.03 8.42 -15.64
CA VAL A 400 -9.18 8.00 -16.46
C VAL A 400 -8.67 7.32 -17.72
N GLY A 401 -8.83 5.99 -17.79
CA GLY A 401 -8.24 5.19 -18.87
C GLY A 401 -6.72 5.32 -18.90
N ALA A 402 -6.16 5.61 -20.07
CA ALA A 402 -4.73 5.84 -20.26
C ALA A 402 -4.27 7.26 -19.91
N ARG A 403 -5.19 8.20 -19.62
CA ARG A 403 -4.85 9.56 -19.17
C ARG A 403 -4.52 9.55 -17.67
N ARG A 404 -3.25 9.72 -17.34
CA ARG A 404 -2.69 9.56 -15.98
C ARG A 404 -1.85 10.77 -15.55
N PRO A 405 -1.75 11.07 -14.24
CA PRO A 405 -0.81 12.06 -13.71
C PRO A 405 0.61 11.47 -13.66
N LEU A 406 1.54 12.05 -14.44
CA LEU A 406 2.87 11.48 -14.66
C LEU A 406 4.00 12.25 -13.96
N ALA A 407 5.07 11.50 -13.67
CA ALA A 407 6.20 11.87 -12.81
C ALA A 407 7.44 12.35 -13.60
N PHE A 408 7.26 13.13 -14.66
CA PHE A 408 8.37 13.47 -15.59
C PHE A 408 8.98 14.86 -15.37
N ILE A 409 8.26 15.76 -14.70
CA ILE A 409 8.69 17.13 -14.33
C ILE A 409 8.45 17.43 -12.84
N GLU A 410 8.25 16.40 -12.04
CA GLU A 410 8.16 16.54 -10.58
C GLU A 410 9.55 16.52 -9.94
N ASP A 411 9.64 16.84 -8.64
CA ASP A 411 10.87 16.78 -7.84
C ASP A 411 11.89 17.91 -8.14
N THR A 412 11.41 19.00 -8.74
CA THR A 412 12.22 20.20 -8.94
C THR A 412 12.27 21.01 -7.66
N ALA A 413 13.45 21.55 -7.33
CA ALA A 413 13.62 22.39 -6.15
C ALA A 413 14.39 23.67 -6.44
N VAL A 414 13.91 24.77 -5.89
CA VAL A 414 14.53 26.10 -5.94
C VAL A 414 14.64 26.68 -4.53
N ASP A 415 15.34 27.80 -4.36
CA ASP A 415 15.33 28.51 -3.08
C ASP A 415 13.87 28.92 -2.73
N PRO A 416 13.38 28.66 -1.49
CA PRO A 416 12.05 29.08 -1.06
C PRO A 416 11.72 30.55 -1.35
N ALA A 417 12.70 31.45 -1.33
CA ALA A 417 12.52 32.87 -1.65
C ALA A 417 12.08 33.12 -3.11
N HIS A 418 12.30 32.17 -4.01
CA HIS A 418 11.88 32.25 -5.42
C HIS A 418 10.70 31.34 -5.74
N LEU A 419 10.18 30.59 -4.76
CA LEU A 419 9.20 29.52 -5.00
C LEU A 419 7.89 30.04 -5.60
N ALA A 420 7.42 31.21 -5.17
CA ALA A 420 6.19 31.81 -5.68
C ALA A 420 6.29 32.15 -7.19
N GLU A 421 7.33 32.89 -7.56
CA GLU A 421 7.60 33.28 -8.96
C GLU A 421 7.87 32.05 -9.84
N TYR A 422 8.68 31.11 -9.35
CA TYR A 422 8.97 29.85 -10.03
C TYR A 422 7.68 29.08 -10.34
N THR A 423 6.76 28.98 -9.37
CA THR A 423 5.51 28.24 -9.55
C THR A 423 4.57 28.91 -10.54
N GLU A 424 4.51 30.25 -10.54
CA GLU A 424 3.72 31.00 -11.52
C GLU A 424 4.21 30.73 -12.95
N ARG A 425 5.52 30.81 -13.16
CA ARG A 425 6.13 30.53 -14.47
C ARG A 425 6.00 29.07 -14.88
N PHE A 426 6.15 28.14 -13.94
CA PHE A 426 5.90 26.72 -14.16
C PHE A 426 4.46 26.50 -14.66
N LYS A 427 3.48 27.09 -13.97
CA LYS A 427 2.08 27.01 -14.38
C LYS A 427 1.87 27.60 -15.78
N ALA A 428 2.50 28.72 -16.10
CA ALA A 428 2.41 29.32 -17.43
C ALA A 428 2.96 28.40 -18.54
N VAL A 429 3.97 27.56 -18.26
CA VAL A 429 4.45 26.51 -19.18
C VAL A 429 3.33 25.48 -19.41
N LEU A 430 2.74 24.95 -18.33
CA LEU A 430 1.65 23.98 -18.44
C LEU A 430 0.45 24.54 -19.23
N ASP A 431 0.06 25.78 -18.96
CA ASP A 431 -1.08 26.43 -19.61
C ASP A 431 -0.86 26.60 -21.13
N ARG A 432 0.36 26.94 -21.57
CA ARG A 432 0.70 27.02 -23.01
C ARG A 432 0.54 25.68 -23.73
N HIS A 433 0.79 24.57 -23.03
CA HIS A 433 0.62 23.21 -23.55
C HIS A 433 -0.76 22.62 -23.27
N GLY A 434 -1.68 23.39 -22.65
CA GLY A 434 -3.04 22.94 -22.33
C GLY A 434 -3.09 21.83 -21.27
N LEU A 435 -2.10 21.74 -20.39
CA LEU A 435 -1.97 20.68 -19.40
C LEU A 435 -2.58 21.06 -18.05
N THR A 436 -3.43 20.18 -17.54
CA THR A 436 -3.88 20.20 -16.14
C THR A 436 -2.92 19.36 -15.30
N ALA A 437 -2.57 19.80 -14.09
CA ALA A 437 -1.68 19.09 -13.17
C ALA A 437 -2.16 19.20 -11.72
N GLY A 438 -1.85 18.20 -10.90
CA GLY A 438 -1.97 18.30 -9.44
C GLY A 438 -0.68 18.87 -8.84
N PHE A 439 -0.82 19.76 -7.85
CA PHE A 439 0.28 20.44 -7.16
C PHE A 439 0.33 20.02 -5.69
N TYR A 440 1.49 19.54 -5.25
CA TYR A 440 1.81 19.30 -3.84
C TYR A 440 3.32 19.42 -3.65
N GLY A 441 3.82 19.54 -2.41
CA GLY A 441 5.26 19.65 -2.23
C GLY A 441 5.73 20.06 -0.85
N HIS A 442 7.04 20.04 -0.70
CA HIS A 442 7.79 20.44 0.47
C HIS A 442 8.21 21.92 0.32
N CYS A 443 7.28 22.84 0.54
CA CYS A 443 7.55 24.28 0.40
C CYS A 443 8.69 24.76 1.32
N SER A 444 8.87 24.12 2.49
CA SER A 444 9.96 24.45 3.43
C SER A 444 11.37 24.35 2.83
N VAL A 445 11.50 23.58 1.75
CA VAL A 445 12.77 23.33 1.05
C VAL A 445 12.61 23.57 -0.46
N GLY A 446 11.60 24.36 -0.83
CA GLY A 446 11.36 24.81 -2.20
C GLY A 446 11.17 23.69 -3.23
N CYS A 447 10.80 22.49 -2.80
CA CYS A 447 10.63 21.32 -3.66
C CYS A 447 9.15 21.10 -3.98
N LEU A 448 8.79 21.07 -5.26
CA LEU A 448 7.43 20.83 -5.72
C LEU A 448 7.30 19.53 -6.50
N HIS A 449 6.17 18.87 -6.29
CA HIS A 449 5.74 17.69 -7.02
C HIS A 449 4.51 18.06 -7.85
N ILE A 450 4.75 18.27 -9.15
CA ILE A 450 3.75 18.69 -10.10
C ILE A 450 3.58 17.58 -11.14
N ARG A 451 2.37 17.05 -11.26
CA ARG A 451 2.09 15.92 -12.16
C ARG A 451 1.02 16.26 -13.19
N PRO A 452 1.42 16.57 -14.44
CA PRO A 452 0.48 16.76 -15.54
C PRO A 452 -0.24 15.47 -15.93
N PHE A 453 -1.50 15.62 -16.35
CA PHE A 453 -2.32 14.52 -16.87
C PHE A 453 -2.12 14.35 -18.38
N LEU A 454 -1.52 13.22 -18.77
CA LEU A 454 -1.22 12.88 -20.17
C LEU A 454 -1.64 11.43 -20.46
N ASP A 455 -1.95 11.17 -21.74
CA ASP A 455 -2.13 9.83 -22.29
C ASP A 455 -0.90 9.47 -23.14
N LEU A 456 -0.04 8.60 -22.61
CA LEU A 456 1.18 8.19 -23.32
C LEU A 456 0.92 7.18 -24.44
N THR A 457 -0.30 6.69 -24.62
CA THR A 457 -0.64 5.88 -25.81
C THR A 457 -0.76 6.73 -27.08
N ASP A 458 -0.90 8.05 -26.92
CA ASP A 458 -0.91 9.03 -28.00
C ASP A 458 0.51 9.58 -28.26
N PRO A 459 1.13 9.29 -29.42
CA PRO A 459 2.46 9.81 -29.76
C PRO A 459 2.58 11.33 -29.72
N ALA A 460 1.50 12.07 -30.00
CA ALA A 460 1.53 13.54 -29.94
C ALA A 460 1.75 14.02 -28.50
N GLN A 461 1.09 13.37 -27.52
CA GLN A 461 1.24 13.69 -26.11
C GLN A 461 2.60 13.27 -25.54
N VAL A 462 3.24 12.24 -26.11
CA VAL A 462 4.65 11.94 -25.81
C VAL A 462 5.56 13.10 -26.25
N GLY A 463 5.27 13.71 -27.41
CA GLY A 463 5.96 14.92 -27.88
C GLY A 463 5.75 16.12 -26.93
N THR A 464 4.51 16.36 -26.49
CA THR A 464 4.19 17.39 -25.50
C THR A 464 4.92 17.15 -24.17
N MET A 465 4.92 15.91 -23.67
CA MET A 465 5.66 15.52 -22.47
C MET A 465 7.13 15.93 -22.56
N ARG A 466 7.77 15.61 -23.70
CA ARG A 466 9.17 15.97 -23.92
C ARG A 466 9.39 17.48 -23.93
N SER A 467 8.59 18.22 -24.70
CA SER A 467 8.75 19.68 -24.82
C SER A 467 8.61 20.38 -23.47
N VAL A 468 7.65 19.94 -22.66
CA VAL A 468 7.46 20.48 -21.31
C VAL A 468 8.63 20.12 -20.39
N ALA A 469 9.18 18.90 -20.48
CA ALA A 469 10.36 18.52 -19.70
C ALA A 469 11.57 19.41 -20.00
N ASP A 470 11.82 19.73 -21.27
CA ASP A 470 12.89 20.63 -21.69
C ASP A 470 12.69 22.05 -21.14
N GLU A 471 11.49 22.62 -21.28
CA GLU A 471 11.19 23.97 -20.77
C GLU A 471 11.30 24.07 -19.24
N ILE A 472 10.83 23.05 -18.51
CA ILE A 472 10.93 23.02 -17.05
C ILE A 472 12.36 22.84 -16.57
N LYS A 473 13.16 21.98 -17.23
CA LYS A 473 14.59 21.83 -16.96
C LYS A 473 15.31 23.18 -17.10
N ASP A 474 15.03 23.92 -18.19
CA ASP A 474 15.63 25.24 -18.42
C ASP A 474 15.19 26.25 -17.34
N LEU A 475 13.92 26.22 -16.95
CA LEU A 475 13.40 27.05 -15.86
C LEU A 475 14.10 26.76 -14.52
N VAL A 476 14.27 25.48 -14.16
CA VAL A 476 14.99 25.09 -12.93
C VAL A 476 16.42 25.62 -12.94
N ARG A 477 17.10 25.52 -14.08
CA ARG A 477 18.47 26.02 -14.25
C ARG A 477 18.55 27.54 -14.08
N GLU A 478 17.58 28.28 -14.60
CA GLU A 478 17.51 29.75 -14.47
C GLU A 478 17.46 30.20 -13.01
N TYR A 479 16.70 29.49 -12.16
CA TYR A 479 16.62 29.77 -10.72
C TYR A 479 17.77 29.12 -9.90
N GLY A 480 18.77 28.52 -10.55
CA GLY A 480 19.89 27.86 -9.87
C GLY A 480 19.48 26.64 -9.03
N GLY A 481 18.33 26.04 -9.36
CA GLY A 481 17.71 24.94 -8.64
C GLY A 481 18.26 23.56 -9.00
N ALA A 482 17.64 22.53 -8.43
CA ALA A 482 17.93 21.13 -8.69
C ALA A 482 16.77 20.47 -9.47
N ASN A 483 17.10 19.75 -10.54
CA ASN A 483 16.11 19.02 -11.34
C ASN A 483 15.66 17.70 -10.65
N SER A 484 16.46 17.22 -9.71
CA SER A 484 16.07 16.19 -8.74
C SER A 484 16.49 16.58 -7.33
N SER A 485 15.49 16.79 -6.47
CA SER A 485 15.66 17.11 -5.06
C SER A 485 15.83 15.85 -4.21
N GLU A 486 14.93 14.86 -4.36
CA GLU A 486 14.88 13.66 -3.49
C GLU A 486 14.53 12.34 -4.20
N HIS A 487 14.06 12.37 -5.44
CA HIS A 487 13.64 11.16 -6.16
C HIS A 487 14.76 10.49 -6.94
N GLY A 488 15.90 11.15 -7.13
CA GLY A 488 16.99 10.73 -8.01
C GLY A 488 16.71 11.01 -9.50
N ASP A 489 17.73 10.74 -10.33
CA ASP A 489 17.70 10.97 -11.77
C ASP A 489 16.88 9.91 -12.51
N GLY A 490 17.20 8.62 -12.30
CA GLY A 490 16.60 7.49 -13.00
C GLY A 490 16.55 7.66 -14.53
N LEU A 491 15.60 7.02 -15.20
CA LEU A 491 15.37 7.19 -16.63
C LEU A 491 14.69 8.54 -16.96
N ALA A 492 13.95 9.10 -16.00
CA ALA A 492 13.17 10.33 -16.21
C ALA A 492 14.05 11.58 -16.40
N ARG A 493 15.22 11.64 -15.75
CA ARG A 493 16.04 12.86 -15.71
C ARG A 493 17.48 12.69 -16.18
N SER A 494 18.02 11.47 -16.18
CA SER A 494 19.44 11.25 -16.47
C SER A 494 19.88 11.76 -17.86
N GLU A 495 18.99 11.77 -18.86
CA GLU A 495 19.29 12.33 -20.18
C GLU A 495 19.73 13.81 -20.10
N PHE A 496 19.16 14.58 -19.16
CA PHE A 496 19.42 16.00 -19.01
C PHE A 496 20.69 16.32 -18.22
N ASN A 497 21.33 15.31 -17.60
CA ASN A 497 22.45 15.52 -16.69
C ASN A 497 23.64 16.23 -17.35
N ARG A 498 23.95 15.93 -18.62
CA ARG A 498 25.04 16.61 -19.33
C ARG A 498 24.77 18.11 -19.48
N GLU A 499 23.54 18.50 -19.77
CA GLU A 499 23.15 19.91 -19.91
C GLU A 499 23.09 20.63 -18.56
N LEU A 500 22.65 19.93 -17.51
CA LEU A 500 22.50 20.48 -16.16
C LEU A 500 23.84 20.67 -15.45
N PHE A 501 24.73 19.68 -15.51
CA PHE A 501 26.04 19.71 -14.83
C PHE A 501 27.16 20.29 -15.71
N GLY A 502 26.94 20.37 -17.02
CA GLY A 502 27.95 20.77 -18.00
C GLY A 502 28.92 19.65 -18.34
N ASP A 503 29.58 19.79 -19.50
CA ASP A 503 30.39 18.73 -20.10
C ASP A 503 31.53 18.22 -19.20
N ALA A 504 32.24 19.12 -18.52
CA ALA A 504 33.40 18.75 -17.70
C ALA A 504 32.99 17.91 -16.48
N LEU A 505 31.97 18.35 -15.75
CA LEU A 505 31.49 17.63 -14.56
C LEU A 505 30.80 16.32 -14.96
N TYR A 506 30.03 16.31 -16.05
CA TYR A 506 29.43 15.09 -16.58
C TYR A 506 30.47 14.07 -17.03
N GLU A 507 31.57 14.50 -17.67
CA GLU A 507 32.66 13.58 -18.03
C GLU A 507 33.40 13.05 -16.79
N ALA A 508 33.58 13.86 -15.74
CA ALA A 508 34.09 13.38 -14.47
C ALA A 508 33.17 12.29 -13.86
N MET A 509 31.85 12.47 -13.95
CA MET A 509 30.89 11.44 -13.53
C MET A 509 31.01 10.16 -14.37
N ARG A 510 31.22 10.26 -15.70
CA ARG A 510 31.49 9.09 -16.56
C ARG A 510 32.78 8.37 -16.16
N GLN A 511 33.83 9.11 -15.81
CA GLN A 511 35.07 8.53 -15.31
C GLN A 511 34.88 7.80 -13.98
N VAL A 512 34.11 8.36 -13.05
CA VAL A 512 33.71 7.68 -11.80
C VAL A 512 33.03 6.36 -12.12
N LYS A 513 32.02 6.37 -13.00
CA LYS A 513 31.31 5.15 -13.40
C LYS A 513 32.28 4.09 -13.93
N HIS A 514 33.23 4.48 -14.79
CA HIS A 514 34.22 3.56 -15.34
C HIS A 514 35.24 3.06 -14.30
N VAL A 515 35.53 3.83 -13.25
CA VAL A 515 36.39 3.38 -12.15
C VAL A 515 35.72 2.30 -11.29
N PHE A 516 34.43 2.49 -10.97
CA PHE A 516 33.67 1.53 -10.16
C PHE A 516 33.19 0.32 -10.96
N ASP A 517 32.88 0.51 -12.24
CA ASP A 517 32.26 -0.49 -13.10
C ASP A 517 32.78 -0.41 -14.53
N PRO A 518 34.01 -0.92 -14.78
CA PRO A 518 34.70 -0.77 -16.07
C PRO A 518 33.94 -1.37 -17.26
N ASP A 519 33.14 -2.40 -17.01
CA ASP A 519 32.38 -3.16 -18.00
C ASP A 519 30.89 -2.79 -18.03
N ASN A 520 30.48 -1.74 -17.31
CA ASN A 520 29.12 -1.19 -17.28
C ASN A 520 28.03 -2.23 -16.92
N ARG A 521 28.28 -3.05 -15.90
CA ARG A 521 27.37 -4.11 -15.40
C ARG A 521 26.34 -3.63 -14.38
N MET A 522 26.67 -2.62 -13.57
CA MET A 522 25.85 -2.15 -12.46
C MET A 522 24.84 -1.10 -12.93
N ASN A 523 23.55 -1.47 -12.96
CA ASN A 523 22.41 -0.63 -13.35
C ASN A 523 22.67 0.34 -14.53
N PRO A 524 23.08 -0.15 -15.71
CA PRO A 524 23.50 0.72 -16.81
C PRO A 524 22.37 1.65 -17.32
N GLY A 525 22.77 2.80 -17.85
CA GLY A 525 21.89 3.80 -18.48
C GLY A 525 21.15 4.72 -17.50
N LYS A 526 21.68 4.88 -16.28
CA LYS A 526 21.19 5.82 -15.26
C LYS A 526 22.35 6.68 -14.78
N ILE A 527 22.06 7.91 -14.41
CA ILE A 527 22.96 9.02 -14.06
C ILE A 527 23.85 9.45 -15.23
N VAL A 528 24.55 8.51 -15.85
CA VAL A 528 25.35 8.70 -17.05
C VAL A 528 24.91 7.73 -18.14
N ASP A 529 25.06 8.17 -19.38
CA ASP A 529 24.85 7.38 -20.61
C ASP A 529 23.43 6.83 -20.71
N ALA A 530 22.48 7.63 -20.25
CA ALA A 530 21.07 7.30 -20.26
C ALA A 530 20.48 7.30 -21.67
N PRO A 531 19.49 6.44 -21.94
CA PRO A 531 18.67 6.52 -23.14
C PRO A 531 17.78 7.77 -23.12
N SER A 532 16.97 7.97 -24.16
CA SER A 532 16.01 9.08 -24.13
C SER A 532 14.96 8.84 -23.04
N MET A 533 14.48 9.92 -22.41
CA MET A 533 13.38 9.88 -21.44
C MET A 533 12.09 9.28 -22.04
N THR A 534 11.96 9.26 -23.38
CA THR A 534 10.80 8.73 -24.10
C THR A 534 10.95 7.26 -24.49
N ASP A 535 12.13 6.66 -24.25
CA ASP A 535 12.33 5.23 -24.42
C ASP A 535 11.70 4.44 -23.25
N HIS A 536 11.28 3.20 -23.52
CA HIS A 536 10.76 2.26 -22.51
C HIS A 536 9.52 2.73 -21.72
N LEU A 537 8.72 3.65 -22.27
CA LEU A 537 7.45 4.06 -21.67
C LEU A 537 6.50 2.85 -21.52
N ARG A 538 5.86 2.75 -20.36
CA ARG A 538 4.99 1.63 -19.95
C ARG A 538 3.80 1.45 -20.89
N ASP A 539 3.08 2.53 -21.16
CA ASP A 539 1.77 2.46 -21.81
C ASP A 539 1.90 2.13 -23.31
N PRO A 540 2.83 2.73 -24.09
CA PRO A 540 3.14 2.29 -25.45
C PRO A 540 3.57 0.82 -25.57
N ALA A 541 4.20 0.27 -24.53
CA ALA A 541 4.67 -1.12 -24.53
C ALA A 541 3.54 -2.14 -24.29
N LEU A 542 2.33 -1.70 -23.92
CA LEU A 542 1.17 -2.59 -23.74
C LEU A 542 0.41 -2.76 -25.05
N ALA A 543 0.17 -4.01 -25.43
CA ALA A 543 -0.76 -4.31 -26.51
C ALA A 543 -2.19 -3.88 -26.11
N PRO A 544 -2.97 -3.28 -27.04
CA PRO A 544 -4.39 -3.03 -26.82
C PRO A 544 -5.10 -4.33 -26.41
N PRO A 545 -5.91 -4.33 -25.34
CA PRO A 545 -6.56 -5.54 -24.88
C PRO A 545 -7.56 -6.05 -25.93
N ALA A 546 -7.55 -7.37 -26.17
CA ALA A 546 -8.58 -8.01 -26.96
C ALA A 546 -9.93 -8.00 -26.21
N ALA A 547 -11.03 -8.06 -26.96
CA ALA A 547 -12.36 -8.07 -26.37
C ALA A 547 -12.57 -9.32 -25.50
N LEU A 548 -12.86 -9.13 -24.22
CA LEU A 548 -13.20 -10.19 -23.27
C LEU A 548 -14.61 -9.95 -22.74
N ARG A 549 -15.49 -10.95 -22.88
CA ARG A 549 -16.80 -10.91 -22.24
C ARG A 549 -16.66 -11.30 -20.78
N THR A 550 -17.01 -10.39 -19.89
CA THR A 550 -17.03 -10.64 -18.44
C THR A 550 -18.43 -10.98 -17.94
N ARG A 551 -18.51 -11.68 -16.80
CA ARG A 551 -19.75 -11.93 -16.08
C ARG A 551 -20.02 -10.82 -15.04
N LEU A 552 -18.98 -10.28 -14.43
CA LEU A 552 -19.06 -9.07 -13.60
C LEU A 552 -18.96 -7.81 -14.45
N SER A 553 -19.66 -6.77 -14.01
CA SER A 553 -19.48 -5.41 -14.52
C SER A 553 -18.30 -4.73 -13.84
N PHE A 554 -17.42 -4.14 -14.64
CA PHE A 554 -16.32 -3.30 -14.20
C PHE A 554 -16.57 -1.88 -14.69
N ASP A 555 -17.01 -0.99 -13.79
CA ASP A 555 -17.38 0.38 -14.11
C ASP A 555 -16.16 1.30 -14.22
N VAL A 556 -15.27 0.98 -15.17
CA VAL A 556 -14.06 1.74 -15.48
C VAL A 556 -13.77 1.65 -16.98
N VAL A 557 -13.11 2.69 -17.52
CA VAL A 557 -12.61 2.67 -18.90
C VAL A 557 -11.71 1.46 -19.11
N GLY A 558 -11.96 0.67 -20.15
CA GLY A 558 -11.21 -0.56 -20.45
C GLY A 558 -11.70 -1.82 -19.72
N GLY A 559 -12.81 -1.76 -18.98
CA GLY A 559 -13.42 -2.94 -18.34
C GLY A 559 -12.49 -3.63 -17.35
N MET A 560 -12.44 -4.97 -17.37
CA MET A 560 -11.59 -5.76 -16.47
C MET A 560 -10.09 -5.45 -16.62
N HIS A 561 -9.61 -5.23 -17.86
CA HIS A 561 -8.22 -4.83 -18.12
C HIS A 561 -7.93 -3.49 -17.46
N GLY A 562 -8.77 -2.49 -17.73
CA GLY A 562 -8.69 -1.18 -17.09
C GLY A 562 -8.72 -1.28 -15.57
N ALA A 563 -9.57 -2.12 -14.99
CA ALA A 563 -9.66 -2.32 -13.53
C ALA A 563 -8.38 -2.88 -12.91
N ALA A 564 -7.67 -3.78 -13.60
CA ALA A 564 -6.35 -4.27 -13.18
C ALA A 564 -5.26 -3.20 -13.40
N ASP A 565 -5.29 -2.52 -14.54
CA ASP A 565 -4.31 -1.52 -14.96
C ASP A 565 -4.44 -0.15 -14.25
N ARG A 566 -5.47 0.01 -13.41
CA ARG A 566 -5.56 1.05 -12.38
C ARG A 566 -4.35 1.03 -11.44
N CYS A 567 -3.67 -0.12 -11.30
CA CYS A 567 -2.46 -0.19 -10.49
C CYS A 567 -1.32 0.66 -11.09
N MET A 568 -0.88 1.64 -10.32
CA MET A 568 0.27 2.50 -10.63
C MET A 568 1.54 2.11 -9.88
N ASN A 569 1.61 0.87 -9.41
CA ASN A 569 2.81 0.28 -8.83
C ASN A 569 3.40 0.98 -7.58
N ILE A 570 2.67 1.87 -6.91
CA ILE A 570 3.13 2.62 -5.72
C ILE A 570 3.55 1.76 -4.52
N GLY A 571 3.23 0.46 -4.54
CA GLY A 571 3.68 -0.50 -3.55
C GLY A 571 2.99 -0.43 -2.18
N LEU A 572 1.91 0.35 -2.00
CA LEU A 572 1.23 0.47 -0.69
C LEU A 572 0.79 -0.89 -0.12
N CYS A 573 0.47 -1.86 -0.99
CA CYS A 573 0.15 -3.23 -0.61
C CYS A 573 1.33 -4.04 -0.03
N ARG A 574 2.53 -3.46 0.01
CA ARG A 574 3.74 -4.04 0.61
C ARG A 574 4.00 -3.57 2.05
N LYS A 575 3.15 -2.70 2.61
CA LYS A 575 3.23 -2.37 4.05
C LYS A 575 3.00 -3.64 4.88
N SER A 576 3.75 -3.81 5.96
CA SER A 576 3.66 -5.02 6.81
C SER A 576 2.98 -4.80 8.17
N ASP A 577 2.96 -3.58 8.69
CA ASP A 577 2.73 -3.38 10.13
C ASP A 577 1.39 -2.74 10.50
N THR A 578 0.57 -2.36 9.51
CA THR A 578 -0.70 -1.64 9.77
C THR A 578 -1.73 -1.88 8.66
N GLY A 579 -3.02 -1.74 8.99
CA GLY A 579 -4.13 -1.94 8.05
C GLY A 579 -4.33 -3.42 7.67
N ALA A 580 -5.26 -3.68 6.75
CA ALA A 580 -5.60 -5.01 6.29
C ALA A 580 -5.05 -5.37 4.91
N MET A 581 -4.58 -4.40 4.11
CA MET A 581 -3.98 -4.66 2.80
C MET A 581 -2.45 -4.88 2.90
N CYS A 582 -1.87 -5.98 2.44
CA CYS A 582 -2.43 -7.20 1.84
C CYS A 582 -2.02 -8.42 2.69
N PRO A 583 -2.96 -9.22 3.23
CA PRO A 583 -2.63 -10.17 4.30
C PRO A 583 -1.72 -11.31 3.81
N SER A 584 -1.88 -11.76 2.57
CA SER A 584 -0.99 -12.77 1.99
C SER A 584 0.42 -12.24 1.76
N TYR A 585 0.58 -10.97 1.39
CA TYR A 585 1.92 -10.36 1.31
C TYR A 585 2.52 -10.22 2.71
N MET A 586 1.77 -9.71 3.70
CA MET A 586 2.25 -9.58 5.09
C MET A 586 2.79 -10.92 5.63
N ALA A 587 2.12 -12.02 5.30
CA ALA A 587 2.50 -13.35 5.74
C ALA A 587 3.66 -13.99 4.95
N THR A 588 3.90 -13.60 3.69
CA THR A 588 4.85 -14.30 2.80
C THR A 588 6.01 -13.45 2.31
N LEU A 589 5.84 -12.12 2.34
CA LEU A 589 6.71 -11.10 1.76
C LEU A 589 6.99 -11.29 0.25
N GLN A 590 6.17 -12.08 -0.45
CA GLN A 590 6.33 -12.33 -1.89
C GLN A 590 5.54 -11.31 -2.73
N GLU A 591 6.20 -10.69 -3.70
CA GLU A 591 5.60 -9.66 -4.58
C GLU A 591 4.30 -10.14 -5.24
N GLU A 592 4.26 -11.40 -5.71
CA GLU A 592 3.08 -12.00 -6.34
C GLU A 592 1.86 -12.09 -5.41
N HIS A 593 2.07 -12.15 -4.10
CA HIS A 593 1.01 -12.15 -3.11
C HIS A 593 0.57 -10.75 -2.68
N SER A 594 1.11 -9.70 -3.28
CA SER A 594 0.66 -8.32 -3.10
C SER A 594 -0.43 -7.95 -4.12
N THR A 595 -1.20 -6.90 -3.84
CA THR A 595 -2.19 -6.38 -4.81
C THR A 595 -1.52 -5.97 -6.12
N ARG A 596 -0.34 -5.32 -6.04
CA ARG A 596 0.42 -4.86 -7.20
C ARG A 596 0.91 -6.03 -8.06
N GLY A 597 1.48 -7.06 -7.43
CA GLY A 597 1.90 -8.27 -8.13
C GLY A 597 0.75 -8.91 -8.91
N ARG A 598 -0.39 -9.13 -8.24
CA ARG A 598 -1.59 -9.70 -8.89
C ARG A 598 -2.13 -8.82 -10.01
N ALA A 599 -2.15 -7.50 -9.82
CA ALA A 599 -2.59 -6.58 -10.85
C ALA A 599 -1.69 -6.65 -12.10
N ASN A 600 -0.36 -6.66 -11.93
CA ASN A 600 0.56 -6.79 -13.06
C ASN A 600 0.46 -8.15 -13.75
N ALA A 601 0.27 -9.25 -13.00
CA ALA A 601 0.02 -10.57 -13.57
C ALA A 601 -1.26 -10.57 -14.43
N LEU A 602 -2.34 -9.97 -13.93
CA LEU A 602 -3.61 -9.84 -14.66
C LEU A 602 -3.49 -8.95 -15.88
N VAL A 603 -2.84 -7.78 -15.78
CA VAL A 603 -2.58 -6.92 -16.95
C VAL A 603 -1.79 -7.70 -18.01
N GLY A 604 -0.77 -8.44 -17.60
CA GLY A 604 0.02 -9.29 -18.50
C GLY A 604 -0.81 -10.37 -19.21
N ALA A 605 -1.75 -11.00 -18.49
CA ALA A 605 -2.65 -12.01 -19.06
C ALA A 605 -3.72 -11.39 -19.97
N LEU A 606 -4.34 -10.28 -19.54
CA LEU A 606 -5.41 -9.59 -20.27
C LEU A 606 -4.90 -8.85 -21.52
N SER A 607 -3.60 -8.57 -21.60
CA SER A 607 -2.93 -8.03 -22.78
C SER A 607 -2.43 -9.12 -23.75
N GLN A 608 -2.67 -10.41 -23.48
CA GLN A 608 -2.37 -11.47 -24.46
C GLN A 608 -3.37 -11.44 -25.64
N PRO A 609 -2.99 -11.93 -26.83
CA PRO A 609 -3.91 -12.05 -27.96
C PRO A 609 -5.17 -12.85 -27.66
N ASP A 610 -5.05 -13.90 -26.84
CA ASP A 610 -6.18 -14.66 -26.30
C ASP A 610 -6.25 -14.50 -24.76
N PRO A 611 -6.92 -13.44 -24.27
CA PRO A 611 -7.03 -13.21 -22.83
C PRO A 611 -7.85 -14.29 -22.14
N ARG A 612 -8.77 -14.96 -22.83
CA ARG A 612 -9.58 -16.04 -22.22
C ARG A 612 -8.68 -17.23 -21.89
N ALA A 613 -7.84 -17.66 -22.83
CA ALA A 613 -6.86 -18.71 -22.57
C ALA A 613 -5.87 -18.30 -21.47
N ALA A 614 -5.38 -17.05 -21.50
CA ALA A 614 -4.45 -16.55 -20.50
C ALA A 614 -5.04 -16.46 -19.07
N LEU A 615 -6.34 -16.17 -18.93
CA LEU A 615 -7.04 -16.25 -17.63
C LEU A 615 -7.22 -17.69 -17.12
N GLY A 616 -7.07 -18.69 -17.99
CA GLY A 616 -7.04 -20.10 -17.64
C GLY A 616 -5.68 -20.62 -17.20
N ASP A 617 -4.62 -19.81 -17.27
CA ASP A 617 -3.25 -20.24 -16.94
C ASP A 617 -3.12 -20.70 -15.46
N GLU A 618 -2.42 -21.81 -15.24
CA GLU A 618 -2.23 -22.40 -13.91
C GLU A 618 -1.35 -21.52 -13.02
N ARG A 619 -0.29 -20.90 -13.57
CA ARG A 619 0.59 -20.02 -12.79
C ARG A 619 -0.12 -18.75 -12.37
N LEU A 620 -0.98 -18.18 -13.22
CA LEU A 620 -1.86 -17.08 -12.82
C LEU A 620 -2.84 -17.51 -11.72
N HIS A 621 -3.39 -18.73 -11.81
CA HIS A 621 -4.28 -19.26 -10.79
C HIS A 621 -3.56 -19.34 -9.43
N GLU A 622 -2.35 -19.89 -9.35
CA GLU A 622 -1.54 -19.93 -8.13
C GLU A 622 -1.33 -18.55 -7.50
N ILE A 623 -0.97 -17.54 -8.30
CA ILE A 623 -0.76 -16.15 -7.85
C ILE A 623 -2.04 -15.57 -7.20
N LEU A 624 -3.20 -15.85 -7.80
CA LEU A 624 -4.49 -15.34 -7.34
C LEU A 624 -5.09 -16.19 -6.21
N ASP A 625 -4.71 -17.46 -6.09
CA ASP A 625 -5.30 -18.40 -5.16
C ASP A 625 -5.17 -17.92 -3.70
N LEU A 626 -3.98 -17.40 -3.34
CA LEU A 626 -3.71 -16.84 -2.01
C LEU A 626 -4.34 -15.46 -1.76
N CYS A 627 -5.15 -14.92 -2.69
CA CYS A 627 -5.93 -13.72 -2.40
C CYS A 627 -7.17 -14.08 -1.57
N LEU A 628 -7.25 -13.56 -0.34
CA LEU A 628 -8.35 -13.84 0.61
C LEU A 628 -9.70 -13.18 0.24
N GLY A 629 -9.75 -12.35 -0.81
CA GLY A 629 -10.99 -11.65 -1.21
C GLY A 629 -11.53 -10.71 -0.12
N CYS A 630 -10.63 -10.11 0.68
CA CYS A 630 -10.98 -9.27 1.82
C CYS A 630 -11.43 -7.83 1.44
N LYS A 631 -11.20 -7.43 0.19
CA LYS A 631 -11.47 -6.09 -0.36
C LYS A 631 -10.71 -4.92 0.28
N ALA A 632 -9.73 -5.18 1.16
CA ALA A 632 -8.88 -4.12 1.70
C ALA A 632 -8.14 -3.32 0.62
N CYS A 633 -7.83 -3.93 -0.53
CA CYS A 633 -7.24 -3.23 -1.67
C CYS A 633 -8.20 -2.27 -2.40
N LYS A 634 -9.51 -2.45 -2.25
CA LYS A 634 -10.52 -1.52 -2.78
C LYS A 634 -10.59 -0.26 -1.90
N SER A 635 -10.51 -0.43 -0.58
CA SER A 635 -10.70 0.64 0.40
C SER A 635 -9.40 1.35 0.81
N GLU A 636 -8.32 0.61 1.11
CA GLU A 636 -7.05 1.16 1.60
C GLU A 636 -6.08 1.54 0.49
N CYS A 637 -6.18 0.91 -0.70
CA CYS A 637 -5.39 1.37 -1.84
C CYS A 637 -6.05 2.63 -2.38
N PRO A 638 -5.32 3.75 -2.48
CA PRO A 638 -5.91 4.98 -2.98
C PRO A 638 -6.43 4.81 -4.43
N LEU A 639 -5.80 3.92 -5.20
CA LEU A 639 -6.18 3.59 -6.59
C LEU A 639 -7.48 2.78 -6.69
N GLY A 640 -7.98 2.21 -5.60
CA GLY A 640 -9.27 1.50 -5.55
C GLY A 640 -9.31 0.20 -6.35
N VAL A 641 -8.22 -0.57 -6.36
CA VAL A 641 -8.15 -1.84 -7.10
C VAL A 641 -8.99 -2.90 -6.37
N ASP A 642 -10.11 -3.32 -6.94
CA ASP A 642 -10.92 -4.44 -6.42
C ASP A 642 -10.36 -5.80 -6.89
N MET A 643 -9.30 -6.25 -6.23
CA MET A 643 -8.70 -7.57 -6.50
C MET A 643 -9.65 -8.74 -6.20
N ALA A 644 -10.69 -8.55 -5.37
CA ALA A 644 -11.65 -9.61 -5.09
C ALA A 644 -12.57 -9.85 -6.30
N ALA A 645 -13.06 -8.78 -6.94
CA ALA A 645 -13.83 -8.87 -8.18
C ALA A 645 -12.97 -9.43 -9.32
N LEU A 646 -11.74 -8.92 -9.48
CA LEU A 646 -10.79 -9.42 -10.48
C LEU A 646 -10.51 -10.92 -10.32
N LYS A 647 -10.16 -11.38 -9.10
CA LYS A 647 -9.98 -12.82 -8.81
C LYS A 647 -11.22 -13.62 -9.16
N THR A 648 -12.40 -13.14 -8.76
CA THR A 648 -13.67 -13.86 -8.95
C THR A 648 -13.98 -14.07 -10.43
N GLU A 649 -13.81 -13.04 -11.25
CA GLU A 649 -13.99 -13.12 -12.70
C GLU A 649 -12.95 -14.06 -13.32
N THR A 650 -11.65 -13.90 -12.99
CA THR A 650 -10.59 -14.79 -13.49
C THR A 650 -10.87 -16.25 -13.15
N LEU A 651 -11.26 -16.54 -11.90
CA LEU A 651 -11.58 -17.90 -11.47
C LEU A 651 -12.77 -18.49 -12.21
N SER A 652 -13.75 -17.65 -12.61
CA SER A 652 -14.86 -18.10 -13.46
C SER A 652 -14.39 -18.52 -14.85
N HIS A 653 -13.49 -17.76 -15.48
CA HIS A 653 -12.90 -18.13 -16.79
C HIS A 653 -12.03 -19.38 -16.67
N HIS A 654 -11.27 -19.50 -15.59
CA HIS A 654 -10.48 -20.70 -15.29
C HIS A 654 -11.37 -21.94 -15.17
N HIS A 655 -12.51 -21.85 -14.47
CA HIS A 655 -13.48 -22.95 -14.40
C HIS A 655 -14.16 -23.29 -15.74
N ASP A 656 -14.34 -22.32 -16.63
CA ASP A 656 -14.89 -22.59 -17.97
C ASP A 656 -13.94 -23.46 -18.81
N LEU A 657 -12.63 -23.39 -18.53
CA LEU A 657 -11.60 -24.13 -19.27
C LEU A 657 -11.24 -25.47 -18.59
N HIS A 658 -11.12 -25.49 -17.26
CA HIS A 658 -10.65 -26.65 -16.50
C HIS A 658 -11.77 -27.42 -15.78
N GLY A 659 -13.00 -26.91 -15.83
CA GLY A 659 -14.12 -27.41 -15.07
C GLY A 659 -14.15 -26.89 -13.63
N THR A 660 -15.31 -27.02 -12.99
CA THR A 660 -15.51 -26.57 -11.61
C THR A 660 -15.20 -27.68 -10.60
N PRO A 661 -14.26 -27.48 -9.65
CA PRO A 661 -13.98 -28.44 -8.60
C PRO A 661 -15.20 -28.77 -7.73
N LEU A 662 -15.29 -30.04 -7.28
CA LEU A 662 -16.38 -30.48 -6.39
C LEU A 662 -16.43 -29.66 -5.09
N ARG A 663 -15.26 -29.36 -4.50
CA ARG A 663 -15.12 -28.52 -3.30
C ARG A 663 -15.71 -27.12 -3.51
N SER A 664 -15.48 -26.50 -4.67
CA SER A 664 -16.06 -25.21 -5.04
C SER A 664 -17.59 -25.28 -5.12
N ARG A 665 -18.15 -26.33 -5.73
CA ARG A 665 -19.60 -26.56 -5.77
C ARG A 665 -20.20 -26.75 -4.37
N LEU A 666 -19.51 -27.49 -3.50
CA LEU A 666 -19.92 -27.73 -2.11
C LEU A 666 -20.01 -26.39 -1.34
N PHE A 667 -18.95 -25.58 -1.38
CA PHE A 667 -18.94 -24.27 -0.72
C PHE A 667 -19.93 -23.27 -1.34
N GLY A 668 -20.14 -23.30 -2.66
CA GLY A 668 -21.20 -22.54 -3.32
C GLY A 668 -22.61 -22.92 -2.85
N ALA A 669 -22.82 -24.18 -2.49
CA ALA A 669 -24.09 -24.71 -1.99
C ALA A 669 -24.27 -24.62 -0.45
N ILE A 670 -23.42 -23.87 0.26
CA ILE A 670 -23.35 -23.87 1.73
C ILE A 670 -24.71 -23.62 2.41
N ARG A 671 -25.56 -22.73 1.88
CA ARG A 671 -26.88 -22.48 2.47
C ARG A 671 -27.76 -23.73 2.46
N SER A 672 -27.81 -24.44 1.33
CA SER A 672 -28.59 -25.66 1.16
C SER A 672 -28.04 -26.78 2.05
N LEU A 673 -26.72 -26.89 2.14
CA LEU A 673 -26.05 -27.85 3.02
C LEU A 673 -26.32 -27.54 4.50
N ASN A 674 -26.23 -26.28 4.92
CA ASN A 674 -26.52 -25.87 6.29
C ASN A 674 -27.98 -26.13 6.66
N ARG A 675 -28.92 -25.90 5.73
CA ARG A 675 -30.34 -26.23 5.92
C ARG A 675 -30.56 -27.73 6.15
N LEU A 676 -29.95 -28.57 5.31
CA LEU A 676 -30.05 -30.02 5.44
C LEU A 676 -29.34 -30.54 6.70
N GLY A 677 -28.14 -30.03 6.98
CA GLY A 677 -27.36 -30.34 8.17
C GLY A 677 -28.12 -29.98 9.45
N SER A 678 -28.71 -28.79 9.52
CA SER A 678 -29.57 -28.38 10.65
C SER A 678 -30.83 -29.23 10.78
N ALA A 679 -31.47 -29.62 9.66
CA ALA A 679 -32.66 -30.48 9.69
C ALA A 679 -32.38 -31.87 10.27
N THR A 680 -31.17 -32.40 10.02
CA THR A 680 -30.72 -33.75 10.41
C THR A 680 -29.84 -33.77 11.68
N ALA A 681 -29.62 -32.61 12.31
CA ALA A 681 -28.88 -32.52 13.56
C ALA A 681 -29.59 -33.32 14.70
N PRO A 682 -28.82 -34.01 15.57
CA PRO A 682 -27.36 -33.94 15.74
C PRO A 682 -26.53 -34.89 14.85
N LEU A 683 -27.16 -35.77 14.04
CA LEU A 683 -26.43 -36.79 13.27
C LEU A 683 -25.44 -36.18 12.26
N SER A 684 -25.83 -35.07 11.62
CA SER A 684 -24.98 -34.29 10.71
C SER A 684 -23.71 -33.72 11.35
N ASN A 685 -23.64 -33.66 12.69
CA ASN A 685 -22.44 -33.21 13.41
C ASN A 685 -21.44 -34.35 13.70
N LEU A 686 -21.80 -35.62 13.47
CA LEU A 686 -20.93 -36.78 13.74
C LEU A 686 -19.64 -36.78 12.89
N PRO A 687 -19.67 -36.48 11.57
CA PRO A 687 -18.45 -36.40 10.76
C PRO A 687 -17.45 -35.36 11.29
N GLY A 688 -17.95 -34.28 11.90
CA GLY A 688 -17.14 -33.25 12.57
C GLY A 688 -16.38 -33.75 13.80
N ARG A 689 -16.87 -34.82 14.46
CA ARG A 689 -16.37 -35.35 15.74
C ARG A 689 -15.49 -36.58 15.60
N ILE A 690 -15.60 -37.31 14.48
CA ILE A 690 -14.91 -38.58 14.25
C ILE A 690 -13.62 -38.34 13.46
N ARG A 691 -12.46 -38.53 14.11
CA ARG A 691 -11.13 -38.23 13.51
C ARG A 691 -10.87 -38.97 12.18
N PRO A 692 -11.16 -40.28 12.01
CA PRO A 692 -11.05 -40.94 10.71
C PRO A 692 -11.88 -40.29 9.59
N LEU A 693 -13.09 -39.82 9.90
CA LEU A 693 -13.94 -39.14 8.92
C LEU A 693 -13.38 -37.75 8.56
N ARG A 694 -12.81 -37.02 9.53
CA ARG A 694 -12.11 -35.75 9.26
C ARG A 694 -10.91 -35.95 8.34
N LEU A 695 -10.09 -36.98 8.59
CA LEU A 695 -8.95 -37.31 7.72
C LEU A 695 -9.38 -37.75 6.32
N LEU A 696 -10.54 -38.42 6.21
CA LEU A 696 -11.12 -38.79 4.92
C LEU A 696 -11.60 -37.55 4.15
N MET A 697 -12.28 -36.61 4.81
CA MET A 697 -12.70 -35.33 4.21
C MET A 697 -11.51 -34.48 3.79
N ASP A 698 -10.45 -34.45 4.58
CA ASP A 698 -9.19 -33.78 4.27
C ASP A 698 -8.62 -34.32 2.95
N ARG A 699 -8.44 -35.65 2.84
CA ARG A 699 -7.89 -36.29 1.64
C ARG A 699 -8.79 -36.21 0.40
N LEU A 700 -10.11 -36.39 0.55
CA LEU A 700 -11.03 -36.48 -0.60
C LEU A 700 -11.60 -35.13 -1.04
N LEU A 701 -11.83 -34.23 -0.10
CA LEU A 701 -12.48 -32.94 -0.34
C LEU A 701 -11.56 -31.75 -0.04
N GLY A 702 -10.32 -31.98 0.39
CA GLY A 702 -9.38 -30.91 0.74
C GLY A 702 -9.84 -30.05 1.91
N ILE A 703 -10.70 -30.57 2.80
CA ILE A 703 -11.20 -29.85 3.99
C ILE A 703 -10.38 -30.25 5.20
N THR A 704 -9.47 -29.39 5.64
CA THR A 704 -8.43 -29.72 6.63
C THR A 704 -9.01 -30.31 7.92
N ALA A 705 -8.41 -31.40 8.40
CA ALA A 705 -8.72 -32.01 9.68
C ALA A 705 -8.14 -31.21 10.88
N ALA A 706 -7.25 -30.25 10.63
CA ALA A 706 -6.55 -29.46 11.65
C ALA A 706 -7.43 -28.38 12.32
N ARG A 707 -8.68 -28.20 11.89
CA ARG A 707 -9.66 -27.33 12.55
C ARG A 707 -11.03 -27.99 12.73
N PRO A 708 -11.79 -27.59 13.76
CA PRO A 708 -13.14 -28.10 13.95
C PRO A 708 -14.07 -27.57 12.85
N LEU A 709 -15.07 -28.38 12.47
CA LEU A 709 -16.13 -27.95 11.58
C LEU A 709 -17.20 -27.16 12.35
N PRO A 710 -17.93 -26.25 11.66
CA PRO A 710 -19.13 -25.64 12.21
C PRO A 710 -20.13 -26.70 12.71
N VAL A 711 -20.79 -26.41 13.82
CA VAL A 711 -21.80 -27.30 14.43
C VAL A 711 -23.19 -26.83 14.03
N PHE A 712 -24.01 -27.72 13.47
CA PHE A 712 -25.38 -27.42 13.10
C PHE A 712 -26.32 -27.47 14.31
N ALA A 713 -27.17 -26.46 14.44
CA ALA A 713 -28.22 -26.38 15.45
C ALA A 713 -29.55 -26.91 14.90
N ARG A 714 -30.16 -27.90 15.58
CA ARG A 714 -31.50 -28.41 15.22
C ARG A 714 -32.58 -27.35 15.49
N ASP A 715 -32.46 -26.63 16.60
CA ASP A 715 -33.32 -25.51 16.94
C ASP A 715 -32.74 -24.22 16.31
N ASN A 716 -32.89 -24.11 14.99
CA ASN A 716 -32.37 -23.00 14.20
C ASN A 716 -33.22 -21.72 14.31
N LEU A 717 -32.72 -20.60 13.78
CA LEU A 717 -33.40 -19.31 13.84
C LEU A 717 -34.82 -19.35 13.24
N LEU A 718 -35.01 -20.08 12.13
CA LEU A 718 -36.32 -20.18 11.46
C LEU A 718 -37.35 -20.98 12.26
N ARG A 719 -36.91 -22.01 13.00
CA ARG A 719 -37.78 -22.79 13.89
C ARG A 719 -38.15 -21.99 15.13
N TRP A 720 -37.18 -21.28 15.70
CA TRP A 720 -37.43 -20.35 16.81
C TRP A 720 -38.40 -19.23 16.42
N ASN A 721 -38.17 -18.56 15.28
CA ASN A 721 -39.01 -17.45 14.83
C ASN A 721 -40.46 -17.87 14.53
N ARG A 722 -40.69 -19.12 14.13
CA ARG A 722 -42.07 -19.66 13.93
C ARG A 722 -42.80 -19.97 15.23
N ARG A 723 -42.06 -20.22 16.31
CA ARG A 723 -42.63 -20.62 17.61
C ARG A 723 -42.83 -19.44 18.56
N ARG A 724 -42.08 -18.35 18.36
CA ARG A 724 -42.20 -17.16 19.20
C ARG A 724 -43.47 -16.37 18.86
N THR A 725 -43.99 -15.66 19.85
CA THR A 725 -45.00 -14.63 19.66
C THR A 725 -44.28 -13.29 19.55
N PRO A 726 -44.33 -12.60 18.40
CA PRO A 726 -43.72 -11.28 18.26
C PRO A 726 -44.38 -10.28 19.23
N THR A 727 -43.58 -9.49 19.92
CA THR A 727 -44.08 -8.39 20.74
C THR A 727 -44.38 -7.20 19.84
N PRO A 728 -45.59 -6.61 19.87
CA PRO A 728 -45.88 -5.41 19.10
C PRO A 728 -44.95 -4.27 19.54
N PRO A 729 -44.28 -3.56 18.61
CA PRO A 729 -43.40 -2.47 18.99
C PRO A 729 -44.19 -1.30 19.57
N SER A 730 -43.68 -0.70 20.65
CA SER A 730 -44.24 0.50 21.27
C SER A 730 -43.12 1.38 21.85
N PRO A 731 -42.88 2.60 21.33
CA PRO A 731 -43.46 3.19 20.11
C PRO A 731 -42.97 2.48 18.84
N ALA A 732 -43.78 2.48 17.78
CA ALA A 732 -43.42 1.83 16.51
C ALA A 732 -42.46 2.71 15.67
N GLN A 733 -41.33 2.15 15.25
CA GLN A 733 -40.34 2.76 14.33
C GLN A 733 -40.60 2.41 12.86
N GLY A 734 -41.52 1.48 12.61
CA GLY A 734 -41.76 0.89 11.28
C GLY A 734 -41.22 -0.53 11.21
N THR A 735 -40.93 -0.99 10.00
CA THR A 735 -40.50 -2.36 9.72
C THR A 735 -39.02 -2.39 9.38
N ALA A 736 -38.31 -3.38 9.90
CA ALA A 736 -36.94 -3.70 9.46
C ALA A 736 -36.91 -5.14 8.91
N VAL A 737 -36.22 -5.31 7.79
CA VAL A 737 -36.02 -6.63 7.18
C VAL A 737 -34.74 -7.22 7.74
N PHE A 738 -34.84 -8.35 8.44
CA PHE A 738 -33.68 -9.08 8.96
C PHE A 738 -33.28 -10.19 7.98
N LEU A 739 -32.08 -10.08 7.42
CA LEU A 739 -31.50 -11.06 6.52
C LEU A 739 -31.03 -12.29 7.30
N ALA A 740 -31.72 -13.41 7.14
CA ALA A 740 -31.35 -14.68 7.75
C ALA A 740 -30.22 -15.37 6.97
N ASP A 741 -28.98 -14.98 7.25
CA ASP A 741 -27.78 -15.53 6.59
C ASP A 741 -27.52 -17.01 6.94
N SER A 742 -26.62 -17.66 6.22
CA SER A 742 -26.39 -19.11 6.32
C SER A 742 -25.82 -19.57 7.67
N PHE A 743 -25.15 -18.70 8.42
CA PHE A 743 -24.44 -19.06 9.65
C PHE A 743 -25.28 -18.69 10.86
N THR A 744 -25.72 -17.43 10.94
CA THR A 744 -26.63 -16.94 11.97
C THR A 744 -27.94 -17.72 11.98
N THR A 745 -28.36 -18.30 10.84
CA THR A 745 -29.55 -19.15 10.82
C THR A 745 -29.30 -20.54 11.42
N TYR A 746 -28.26 -21.24 10.95
CA TYR A 746 -28.15 -22.69 11.09
C TYR A 746 -27.04 -23.18 12.03
N THR A 747 -26.02 -22.36 12.31
CA THR A 747 -24.87 -22.74 13.16
C THR A 747 -24.78 -21.90 14.43
N GLU A 748 -25.11 -20.61 14.36
CA GLU A 748 -25.08 -19.69 15.51
C GLU A 748 -26.44 -18.96 15.68
N PRO A 749 -27.56 -19.68 15.88
CA PRO A 749 -28.89 -19.09 15.95
C PRO A 749 -29.08 -18.05 17.07
N ASP A 750 -28.33 -18.16 18.17
CA ASP A 750 -28.48 -17.27 19.32
C ASP A 750 -28.11 -15.80 19.02
N ILE A 751 -27.18 -15.58 18.08
CA ILE A 751 -26.83 -14.25 17.58
C ILE A 751 -28.04 -13.60 16.88
N GLY A 752 -28.70 -14.36 15.98
CA GLY A 752 -29.86 -13.87 15.25
C GLY A 752 -31.06 -13.62 16.15
N ARG A 753 -31.27 -14.52 17.14
CA ARG A 753 -32.30 -14.32 18.17
C ARG A 753 -32.05 -13.04 18.96
N ALA A 754 -30.80 -12.82 19.36
CA ALA A 754 -30.43 -11.64 20.13
C ALA A 754 -30.64 -10.35 19.35
N ALA A 755 -30.24 -10.31 18.09
CA ALA A 755 -30.45 -9.16 17.22
C ALA A 755 -31.95 -8.86 17.01
N ILE A 756 -32.77 -9.88 16.72
CA ILE A 756 -34.21 -9.71 16.51
C ILE A 756 -34.87 -9.18 17.78
N GLU A 757 -34.60 -9.78 18.94
CA GLU A 757 -35.17 -9.33 20.22
C GLU A 757 -34.78 -7.89 20.56
N LEU A 758 -33.52 -7.50 20.31
CA LEU A 758 -33.05 -6.13 20.54
C LEU A 758 -33.72 -5.13 19.61
N LEU A 759 -33.84 -5.46 18.32
CA LEU A 759 -34.50 -4.57 17.36
C LEU A 759 -36.01 -4.42 17.64
N GLU A 760 -36.68 -5.50 18.05
CA GLU A 760 -38.10 -5.44 18.46
C GLU A 760 -38.29 -4.54 19.68
N ARG A 761 -37.42 -4.66 20.69
CA ARG A 761 -37.43 -3.76 21.85
C ARG A 761 -37.07 -2.33 21.49
N ALA A 762 -36.26 -2.13 20.46
CA ALA A 762 -35.97 -0.80 19.90
C ALA A 762 -37.16 -0.19 19.12
N GLY A 763 -38.28 -0.90 19.00
CA GLY A 763 -39.50 -0.42 18.36
C GLY A 763 -39.66 -0.85 16.90
N TRP A 764 -38.82 -1.75 16.38
CA TRP A 764 -38.95 -2.25 15.01
C TRP A 764 -39.86 -3.46 14.92
N ARG A 765 -40.73 -3.50 13.90
CA ARG A 765 -41.39 -4.73 13.47
C ARG A 765 -40.43 -5.53 12.59
N ILE A 766 -40.08 -6.75 12.99
CA ILE A 766 -39.09 -7.54 12.26
C ILE A 766 -39.74 -8.48 11.25
N GLN A 767 -39.38 -8.28 9.99
CA GLN A 767 -39.66 -9.20 8.91
C GLN A 767 -38.42 -10.06 8.63
N LEU A 768 -38.52 -11.36 8.86
CA LEU A 768 -37.41 -12.28 8.65
C LEU A 768 -37.36 -12.74 7.18
N GLU A 769 -36.32 -12.36 6.44
CA GLU A 769 -36.08 -12.85 5.07
C GLU A 769 -35.16 -14.07 5.08
N ALA A 770 -35.71 -15.23 4.75
CA ALA A 770 -35.01 -16.52 4.79
C ALA A 770 -35.11 -17.35 3.51
N SER A 771 -35.82 -16.86 2.49
CA SER A 771 -36.07 -17.57 1.25
C SER A 771 -34.90 -17.50 0.26
N GLY A 772 -34.05 -16.47 0.33
CA GLY A 772 -32.88 -16.29 -0.55
C GLY A 772 -31.51 -16.52 0.09
N CYS A 773 -30.46 -16.42 -0.73
CA CYS A 773 -29.03 -16.42 -0.33
C CYS A 773 -28.36 -15.18 -0.93
N CYS A 774 -27.41 -14.57 -0.21
CA CYS A 774 -26.67 -13.42 -0.73
C CYS A 774 -25.73 -13.78 -1.90
N GLY A 775 -25.35 -15.06 -2.07
CA GLY A 775 -24.43 -15.50 -3.13
C GLY A 775 -22.94 -15.33 -2.83
N ARG A 776 -22.57 -14.79 -1.65
CA ARG A 776 -21.17 -14.53 -1.25
C ARG A 776 -20.25 -15.76 -1.37
N SER A 777 -20.69 -16.93 -0.93
CA SER A 777 -19.88 -18.15 -1.01
C SER A 777 -19.63 -18.58 -2.46
N SER A 778 -20.63 -18.42 -3.33
CA SER A 778 -20.52 -18.66 -4.77
C SER A 778 -19.52 -17.72 -5.42
N LEU A 779 -19.56 -16.42 -5.11
CA LEU A 779 -18.59 -15.43 -5.58
C LEU A 779 -17.17 -15.80 -5.17
N SER A 780 -16.95 -16.14 -3.90
CA SER A 780 -15.62 -16.53 -3.40
C SER A 780 -15.02 -17.75 -4.10
N LYS A 781 -15.86 -18.52 -4.82
CA LYS A 781 -15.49 -19.71 -5.59
C LYS A 781 -15.68 -19.55 -7.09
N GLY A 782 -15.74 -18.32 -7.61
CA GLY A 782 -15.83 -18.06 -9.05
C GLY A 782 -17.10 -18.63 -9.71
N LEU A 783 -18.14 -18.95 -8.92
CA LEU A 783 -19.44 -19.44 -9.42
C LEU A 783 -20.36 -18.25 -9.71
N VAL A 784 -19.95 -17.41 -10.66
CA VAL A 784 -20.54 -16.07 -10.86
C VAL A 784 -21.99 -16.15 -11.34
N ASP A 785 -22.32 -17.11 -12.21
CA ASP A 785 -23.70 -17.25 -12.70
C ASP A 785 -24.66 -17.70 -11.59
N ASP A 786 -24.26 -18.67 -10.75
CA ASP A 786 -25.02 -19.09 -9.56
C ASP A 786 -25.14 -17.95 -8.53
N ALA A 787 -24.09 -17.15 -8.35
CA ALA A 787 -24.17 -15.93 -7.54
C ALA A 787 -25.17 -14.91 -8.10
N ARG A 788 -25.18 -14.71 -9.43
CA ARG A 788 -26.10 -13.79 -10.11
C ARG A 788 -27.55 -14.22 -9.92
N ASP A 789 -27.84 -15.52 -10.04
CA ASP A 789 -29.20 -16.04 -9.87
C ASP A 789 -29.68 -15.91 -8.42
N LYS A 790 -28.79 -16.18 -7.45
CA LYS A 790 -29.05 -15.94 -6.02
C LYS A 790 -29.30 -14.46 -5.72
N ALA A 791 -28.49 -13.56 -6.28
CA ALA A 791 -28.64 -12.12 -6.13
C ALA A 791 -29.98 -11.65 -6.69
N ARG A 792 -30.34 -12.06 -7.91
CA ARG A 792 -31.61 -11.71 -8.56
C ARG A 792 -32.81 -12.19 -7.75
N HIS A 793 -32.76 -13.44 -7.27
CA HIS A 793 -33.82 -14.00 -6.44
C HIS A 793 -33.98 -13.23 -5.13
N LEU A 794 -32.88 -13.01 -4.41
CA LEU A 794 -32.91 -12.31 -3.12
C LEU A 794 -33.35 -10.85 -3.27
N ALA A 795 -32.87 -10.13 -4.28
CA ALA A 795 -33.28 -8.74 -4.53
C ALA A 795 -34.78 -8.63 -4.81
N ARG A 796 -35.35 -9.56 -5.59
CA ARG A 796 -36.81 -9.63 -5.82
C ARG A 796 -37.58 -9.92 -4.55
N GLU A 797 -37.13 -10.85 -3.72
CA GLU A 797 -37.80 -11.17 -2.44
C GLU A 797 -37.77 -9.97 -1.48
N LEU A 798 -36.63 -9.29 -1.35
CA LEU A 798 -36.46 -8.11 -0.50
C LEU A 798 -37.24 -6.88 -0.97
N THR A 799 -37.57 -6.78 -2.26
CA THR A 799 -38.36 -5.66 -2.82
C THR A 799 -39.86 -5.96 -2.88
N THR A 800 -40.24 -7.20 -3.18
CA THR A 800 -41.67 -7.58 -3.31
C THR A 800 -42.34 -7.88 -1.98
N ARG A 801 -41.62 -8.49 -1.03
CA ARG A 801 -42.16 -8.82 0.29
C ARG A 801 -41.82 -7.76 1.33
N GLY A 802 -40.74 -7.01 1.13
CA GLY A 802 -40.31 -5.95 2.04
C GLY A 802 -41.21 -4.72 1.92
N GLU A 803 -41.51 -4.10 3.05
CA GLU A 803 -42.19 -2.80 3.05
C GLU A 803 -41.24 -1.73 2.45
N PRO A 804 -41.68 -0.91 1.48
CA PRO A 804 -40.84 0.10 0.84
C PRO A 804 -40.13 1.02 1.84
N GLY A 805 -38.85 1.32 1.59
CA GLY A 805 -38.03 2.15 2.49
C GLY A 805 -37.56 1.46 3.79
N SER A 806 -38.01 0.24 4.08
CA SER A 806 -37.57 -0.49 5.28
C SER A 806 -36.08 -0.83 5.23
N PRO A 807 -35.31 -0.55 6.29
CA PRO A 807 -33.90 -0.91 6.35
C PRO A 807 -33.71 -2.44 6.31
N ILE A 808 -32.63 -2.87 5.66
CA ILE A 808 -32.22 -4.27 5.57
C ILE A 808 -30.99 -4.45 6.46
N VAL A 809 -31.12 -5.29 7.48
CA VAL A 809 -30.07 -5.55 8.49
C VAL A 809 -29.74 -7.03 8.57
N GLY A 810 -28.55 -7.36 9.09
CA GLY A 810 -28.12 -8.74 9.32
C GLY A 810 -26.88 -8.78 10.23
N CYS A 811 -26.54 -9.96 10.72
CA CYS A 811 -25.41 -10.13 11.66
C CYS A 811 -24.11 -10.55 10.97
N GLU A 812 -24.15 -11.31 9.87
CA GLU A 812 -22.94 -11.70 9.15
C GLU A 812 -22.49 -10.60 8.16
N PRO A 813 -21.38 -9.88 8.42
CA PRO A 813 -21.02 -8.71 7.63
C PRO A 813 -20.70 -9.05 6.17
N SER A 814 -20.06 -10.21 5.92
CA SER A 814 -19.75 -10.62 4.54
C SER A 814 -21.02 -10.83 3.71
N CYS A 815 -22.08 -11.37 4.30
CA CYS A 815 -23.35 -11.58 3.59
C CYS A 815 -24.09 -10.26 3.36
N LEU A 816 -24.11 -9.39 4.36
CA LEU A 816 -24.81 -8.10 4.29
C LEU A 816 -24.13 -7.14 3.30
N MET A 817 -22.80 -7.06 3.32
CA MET A 817 -22.05 -6.18 2.43
C MET A 817 -22.09 -6.63 0.96
N THR A 818 -22.28 -7.94 0.69
CA THR A 818 -22.53 -8.43 -0.68
C THR A 818 -23.76 -7.78 -1.34
N LEU A 819 -24.82 -7.50 -0.57
CA LEU A 819 -26.03 -6.83 -1.09
C LEU A 819 -25.76 -5.36 -1.44
N ARG A 820 -24.89 -4.71 -0.65
CA ARG A 820 -24.56 -3.29 -0.80
C ARG A 820 -23.60 -3.04 -1.97
N ASP A 821 -22.74 -3.99 -2.27
CA ASP A 821 -21.64 -3.82 -3.23
C ASP A 821 -21.69 -4.83 -4.39
N GLU A 822 -21.43 -6.12 -4.11
CA GLU A 822 -21.21 -7.13 -5.16
C GLU A 822 -22.46 -7.38 -6.04
N HIS A 823 -23.67 -7.20 -5.52
CA HIS A 823 -24.90 -7.33 -6.31
C HIS A 823 -24.96 -6.30 -7.43
N LEU A 824 -24.44 -5.08 -7.23
CA LEU A 824 -24.41 -4.03 -8.25
C LEU A 824 -23.52 -4.42 -9.43
N SER A 825 -22.40 -5.10 -9.17
CA SER A 825 -21.51 -5.61 -10.23
C SER A 825 -22.08 -6.85 -10.93
N LEU A 826 -22.89 -7.67 -10.25
CA LEU A 826 -23.52 -8.87 -10.82
C LEU A 826 -24.70 -8.55 -11.75
N LEU A 827 -25.47 -7.52 -11.38
CA LEU A 827 -26.71 -7.11 -12.03
C LEU A 827 -26.71 -5.59 -12.23
N PRO A 828 -25.80 -5.07 -13.08
CA PRO A 828 -25.70 -3.63 -13.32
C PRO A 828 -27.01 -3.10 -13.91
N GLY A 829 -27.51 -2.00 -13.36
CA GLY A 829 -28.74 -1.36 -13.83
C GLY A 829 -30.05 -2.00 -13.34
N ASP A 830 -30.01 -3.07 -12.55
CA ASP A 830 -31.21 -3.64 -11.95
C ASP A 830 -31.72 -2.77 -10.79
N GLU A 831 -32.91 -2.18 -10.94
CA GLU A 831 -33.48 -1.25 -9.96
C GLU A 831 -33.78 -1.90 -8.61
N ALA A 832 -34.12 -3.19 -8.58
CA ALA A 832 -34.34 -3.89 -7.32
C ALA A 832 -33.03 -4.05 -6.52
N VAL A 833 -31.92 -4.28 -7.23
CA VAL A 833 -30.59 -4.35 -6.61
C VAL A 833 -30.14 -2.98 -6.10
N LYS A 834 -30.35 -1.90 -6.87
CA LYS A 834 -30.04 -0.54 -6.43
C LYS A 834 -30.82 -0.14 -5.18
N ASP A 835 -32.12 -0.42 -5.17
CA ASP A 835 -32.98 -0.18 -4.01
C ASP A 835 -32.49 -0.96 -2.78
N VAL A 836 -32.23 -2.27 -2.93
CA VAL A 836 -31.70 -3.10 -1.84
C VAL A 836 -30.38 -2.55 -1.32
N ALA A 837 -29.42 -2.21 -2.20
CA ALA A 837 -28.13 -1.68 -1.80
C ALA A 837 -28.26 -0.37 -1.00
N GLY A 838 -29.20 0.51 -1.39
CA GLY A 838 -29.49 1.76 -0.68
C GLY A 838 -30.17 1.58 0.69
N ARG A 839 -30.82 0.45 0.93
CA ARG A 839 -31.52 0.13 2.20
C ARG A 839 -30.66 -0.67 3.19
N VAL A 840 -29.48 -1.16 2.79
CA VAL A 840 -28.60 -1.95 3.69
C VAL A 840 -28.02 -1.08 4.80
N ARG A 841 -28.32 -1.44 6.05
CA ARG A 841 -27.81 -0.82 7.28
C ARG A 841 -27.13 -1.89 8.16
N GLN A 842 -26.09 -1.53 8.91
CA GLN A 842 -25.58 -2.45 9.95
C GLN A 842 -26.59 -2.56 11.09
N VAL A 843 -26.72 -3.75 11.68
CA VAL A 843 -27.59 -3.93 12.86
C VAL A 843 -27.12 -3.03 14.01
N GLU A 844 -25.81 -2.81 14.11
CA GLU A 844 -25.20 -1.97 15.12
C GLU A 844 -25.60 -0.51 15.01
N GLU A 845 -25.88 -0.01 13.80
CA GLU A 845 -26.33 1.36 13.59
C GLU A 845 -27.71 1.58 14.22
N LEU A 846 -28.68 0.71 13.91
CA LEU A 846 -30.04 0.83 14.45
C LEU A 846 -30.08 0.67 15.97
N LEU A 847 -29.20 -0.16 16.53
CA LEU A 847 -29.10 -0.36 17.97
C LEU A 847 -28.43 0.81 18.68
N ALA A 848 -27.39 1.41 18.08
CA ALA A 848 -26.77 2.62 18.61
C ALA A 848 -27.75 3.79 18.62
N GLU A 849 -28.48 4.01 17.53
CA GLU A 849 -29.57 5.00 17.44
C GLU A 849 -30.63 4.75 18.52
N ALA A 850 -31.02 3.50 18.75
CA ALA A 850 -32.01 3.16 19.77
C ALA A 850 -31.56 3.43 21.20
N LEU A 851 -30.27 3.31 21.48
CA LEU A 851 -29.69 3.67 22.78
C LEU A 851 -29.62 5.19 22.94
N ASP A 852 -29.21 5.90 21.88
CA ASP A 852 -29.09 7.36 21.89
C ASP A 852 -30.47 8.03 22.07
N ASP A 853 -31.51 7.49 21.44
CA ASP A 853 -32.90 7.95 21.59
C ASP A 853 -33.57 7.49 22.90
N GLY A 854 -32.90 6.66 23.70
CA GLY A 854 -33.46 6.09 24.94
C GLY A 854 -34.55 5.03 24.75
N ARG A 855 -34.74 4.53 23.51
CA ARG A 855 -35.65 3.42 23.17
C ARG A 855 -35.14 2.08 23.72
N LEU A 856 -33.83 1.92 23.81
CA LEU A 856 -33.18 0.85 24.55
C LEU A 856 -32.46 1.43 25.78
N ARG A 857 -32.46 0.66 26.87
CA ARG A 857 -31.72 1.00 28.09
C ARG A 857 -30.87 -0.18 28.51
N LEU A 858 -29.63 0.09 28.91
CA LEU A 858 -28.70 -0.92 29.39
C LEU A 858 -28.51 -0.76 30.89
N LYS A 859 -28.32 -1.88 31.58
CA LYS A 859 -28.05 -1.91 33.02
C LYS A 859 -26.75 -1.17 33.33
N ALA A 860 -26.81 -0.23 34.26
CA ALA A 860 -25.64 0.52 34.71
C ALA A 860 -24.62 -0.38 35.44
N ASP A 861 -25.12 -1.35 36.22
CA ASP A 861 -24.32 -2.38 36.87
C ASP A 861 -24.55 -3.74 36.19
N SER A 862 -23.55 -4.21 35.45
CA SER A 862 -23.61 -5.45 34.69
C SER A 862 -22.31 -6.24 34.87
N TRP A 863 -22.29 -7.50 34.44
CA TRP A 863 -21.07 -8.32 34.49
C TRP A 863 -19.93 -7.76 33.62
N LEU A 864 -20.22 -6.82 32.72
CA LEU A 864 -19.26 -6.09 31.88
C LEU A 864 -18.67 -4.85 32.56
N THR A 865 -19.28 -4.35 33.63
CA THR A 865 -18.82 -3.13 34.32
C THR A 865 -17.36 -3.29 34.79
N GLY A 866 -16.50 -2.34 34.42
CA GLY A 866 -15.06 -2.36 34.71
C GLY A 866 -14.22 -3.19 33.75
N ARG A 867 -14.81 -3.87 32.75
CA ARG A 867 -14.07 -4.71 31.80
C ARG A 867 -13.63 -3.93 30.55
N LYS A 868 -12.59 -4.47 29.91
CA LYS A 868 -12.12 -4.05 28.59
C LYS A 868 -12.75 -4.92 27.50
N LEU A 869 -13.24 -4.29 26.44
CA LEU A 869 -13.70 -4.95 25.21
C LEU A 869 -12.63 -4.80 24.13
N LEU A 870 -12.08 -5.92 23.68
CA LEU A 870 -11.10 -5.97 22.60
C LEU A 870 -11.79 -6.37 21.30
N TYR A 871 -12.00 -5.40 20.41
CA TYR A 871 -12.81 -5.57 19.21
C TYR A 871 -11.97 -5.79 17.95
N HIS A 872 -12.29 -6.85 17.20
CA HIS A 872 -11.78 -7.10 15.85
C HIS A 872 -12.87 -6.90 14.80
N GLY A 873 -12.73 -5.85 13.98
CA GLY A 873 -13.65 -5.57 12.88
C GLY A 873 -13.48 -6.50 11.68
N HIS A 874 -14.60 -6.91 11.09
CA HIS A 874 -14.62 -7.81 9.93
C HIS A 874 -14.09 -7.13 8.65
N CYS A 875 -13.34 -7.84 7.81
CA CYS A 875 -12.69 -7.23 6.65
C CYS A 875 -13.66 -6.61 5.62
N HIS A 876 -14.77 -7.29 5.31
CA HIS A 876 -15.81 -6.71 4.41
C HIS A 876 -16.52 -5.51 5.03
N GLN A 877 -16.67 -5.49 6.35
CA GLN A 877 -17.24 -4.36 7.07
C GLN A 877 -16.29 -3.16 6.98
N LYS A 878 -15.01 -3.37 7.32
CA LYS A 878 -13.94 -2.37 7.20
C LYS A 878 -13.85 -1.80 5.78
N ALA A 879 -13.96 -2.64 4.75
CA ALA A 879 -13.81 -2.22 3.36
C ALA A 879 -14.99 -1.38 2.83
N GLU A 880 -16.23 -1.73 3.17
CA GLU A 880 -17.41 -1.09 2.56
C GLU A 880 -18.03 0.02 3.40
N VAL A 881 -17.99 -0.08 4.75
CA VAL A 881 -18.71 0.85 5.65
C VAL A 881 -17.92 1.30 6.88
N GLY A 882 -16.72 0.73 7.11
CA GLY A 882 -15.93 0.98 8.31
C GLY A 882 -16.53 0.34 9.58
N THR A 883 -15.88 0.56 10.72
CA THR A 883 -16.20 -0.08 12.01
C THR A 883 -16.83 0.86 13.04
N ALA A 884 -17.00 2.13 12.70
CA ALA A 884 -17.43 3.18 13.60
C ALA A 884 -18.76 2.88 14.31
N ALA A 885 -19.74 2.34 13.59
CA ALA A 885 -21.05 1.97 14.16
C ALA A 885 -20.93 0.89 15.25
N THR A 886 -20.10 -0.14 15.04
CA THR A 886 -19.90 -1.19 16.04
C THR A 886 -19.18 -0.64 17.28
N ILE A 887 -18.16 0.20 17.10
CA ILE A 887 -17.45 0.83 18.23
C ILE A 887 -18.40 1.75 19.01
N ALA A 888 -19.21 2.54 18.30
CA ALA A 888 -20.22 3.39 18.90
C ALA A 888 -21.18 2.57 19.77
N LEU A 889 -21.74 1.48 19.24
CA LEU A 889 -22.61 0.56 19.99
C LEU A 889 -21.91 0.01 21.25
N LEU A 890 -20.68 -0.50 21.11
CA LEU A 890 -19.95 -1.08 22.25
C LEU A 890 -19.63 -0.06 23.33
N ARG A 891 -19.29 1.18 22.95
CA ARG A 891 -19.00 2.29 23.90
C ARG A 891 -20.22 2.75 24.68
N ARG A 892 -21.44 2.42 24.22
CA ARG A 892 -22.69 2.74 24.93
C ARG A 892 -22.99 1.75 26.06
N ILE A 893 -22.25 0.65 26.17
CA ILE A 893 -22.35 -0.25 27.31
C ILE A 893 -21.76 0.46 28.54
N PRO A 894 -22.52 0.65 29.64
CA PRO A 894 -22.02 1.36 30.80
C PRO A 894 -20.80 0.68 31.43
N GLY A 895 -19.79 1.49 31.77
CA GLY A 895 -18.64 1.06 32.55
C GLY A 895 -17.60 0.21 31.80
N VAL A 896 -17.65 0.09 30.46
CA VAL A 896 -16.62 -0.61 29.68
C VAL A 896 -15.62 0.35 29.04
N SER A 897 -14.41 -0.14 28.79
CA SER A 897 -13.48 0.48 27.84
C SER A 897 -13.45 -0.32 26.54
N VAL A 898 -13.44 0.35 25.39
CA VAL A 898 -13.43 -0.32 24.07
C VAL A 898 -12.14 0.01 23.34
N GLU A 899 -11.42 -1.04 22.97
CA GLU A 899 -10.22 -0.97 22.13
C GLU A 899 -10.48 -1.72 20.82
N GLU A 900 -10.35 -1.01 19.69
CA GLU A 900 -10.33 -1.65 18.39
C GLU A 900 -8.90 -2.11 18.07
N LEU A 901 -8.76 -3.37 17.66
CA LEU A 901 -7.51 -3.92 17.19
C LEU A 901 -7.16 -3.38 15.80
N ASP A 902 -6.00 -2.74 15.66
CA ASP A 902 -5.31 -2.57 14.37
C ASP A 902 -4.70 -3.91 13.93
N ALA A 903 -5.58 -4.89 13.71
CA ALA A 903 -5.28 -6.16 13.08
C ALA A 903 -5.92 -6.17 11.68
N GLY A 904 -5.21 -6.76 10.72
CA GLY A 904 -5.66 -6.92 9.35
C GLY A 904 -6.81 -7.93 9.18
N CYS A 905 -6.71 -8.80 8.18
CA CYS A 905 -7.63 -9.93 8.04
C CYS A 905 -7.38 -10.95 9.17
N CYS A 906 -8.41 -11.65 9.65
CA CYS A 906 -8.22 -12.76 10.59
C CYS A 906 -7.49 -13.96 9.98
N GLY A 907 -7.47 -14.09 8.64
CA GLY A 907 -6.86 -15.20 7.92
C GLY A 907 -7.83 -16.33 7.54
N MET A 908 -9.07 -16.32 8.05
CA MET A 908 -10.06 -17.37 7.75
C MET A 908 -10.69 -17.23 6.36
N ALA A 909 -11.08 -16.00 5.97
CA ALA A 909 -11.67 -15.66 4.68
C ALA A 909 -12.70 -16.67 4.14
N GLY A 910 -13.71 -17.01 4.96
CA GLY A 910 -14.74 -17.98 4.60
C GLY A 910 -14.19 -19.40 4.53
N SER A 911 -14.18 -20.00 3.35
CA SER A 911 -13.69 -21.38 3.18
C SER A 911 -12.16 -21.46 3.11
N PHE A 912 -11.45 -20.36 2.84
CA PHE A 912 -10.01 -20.34 2.61
C PHE A 912 -9.25 -21.04 3.74
N GLY A 913 -9.49 -20.68 5.00
CA GLY A 913 -8.83 -21.35 6.12
C GLY A 913 -9.21 -22.83 6.31
N PHE A 914 -10.33 -23.29 5.73
CA PHE A 914 -10.72 -24.70 5.76
C PHE A 914 -10.06 -25.53 4.65
N GLU A 915 -9.41 -24.90 3.68
CA GLU A 915 -8.70 -25.57 2.60
C GLU A 915 -7.33 -26.03 3.11
N SER A 916 -6.96 -27.26 2.77
CA SER A 916 -5.83 -27.94 3.40
C SER A 916 -4.50 -27.31 3.00
N GLU A 917 -4.41 -26.89 1.74
CA GLU A 917 -3.31 -26.13 1.17
C GLU A 917 -3.18 -24.70 1.71
N HIS A 918 -4.24 -24.14 2.33
CA HIS A 918 -4.27 -22.76 2.82
C HIS A 918 -4.22 -22.66 4.35
N TYR A 919 -4.30 -23.78 5.06
CA TYR A 919 -4.40 -23.80 6.52
C TYR A 919 -3.24 -23.08 7.20
N ASP A 920 -2.00 -23.38 6.82
CA ASP A 920 -0.82 -22.79 7.46
C ASP A 920 -0.75 -21.28 7.21
N LEU A 921 -1.00 -20.84 5.97
CA LEU A 921 -1.08 -19.42 5.65
C LEU A 921 -2.20 -18.72 6.43
N SER A 922 -3.37 -19.36 6.57
CA SER A 922 -4.49 -18.85 7.37
C SER A 922 -4.07 -18.63 8.84
N MET A 923 -3.28 -19.53 9.40
CA MET A 923 -2.74 -19.41 10.76
C MET A 923 -1.67 -18.31 10.85
N THR A 924 -0.74 -18.24 9.90
CA THR A 924 0.28 -17.17 9.82
C THR A 924 -0.35 -15.78 9.74
N VAL A 925 -1.39 -15.59 8.93
CA VAL A 925 -2.13 -14.32 8.86
C VAL A 925 -2.79 -13.97 10.20
N GLY A 926 -3.28 -14.98 10.93
CA GLY A 926 -3.81 -14.76 12.28
C GLY A 926 -2.72 -14.43 13.31
N ASP A 927 -1.54 -15.06 13.22
CA ASP A 927 -0.40 -14.85 14.11
C ASP A 927 0.35 -13.53 13.86
N ASP A 928 0.09 -12.81 12.77
CA ASP A 928 0.66 -11.47 12.48
C ASP A 928 0.40 -10.49 13.64
N ARG A 929 -0.87 -10.17 13.91
CA ARG A 929 -1.28 -9.21 14.96
C ARG A 929 -2.47 -9.66 15.78
N LEU A 930 -3.39 -10.44 15.20
CA LEU A 930 -4.64 -10.81 15.86
C LEU A 930 -4.41 -11.78 17.03
N PHE A 931 -3.74 -12.91 16.81
CA PHE A 931 -3.50 -13.88 17.87
C PHE A 931 -2.57 -13.34 18.97
N PRO A 932 -1.45 -12.63 18.67
CA PRO A 932 -0.64 -11.99 19.70
C PRO A 932 -1.46 -11.06 20.60
N ALA A 933 -2.29 -10.16 20.02
CA ALA A 933 -3.10 -9.23 20.81
C ALA A 933 -4.15 -9.94 21.66
N VAL A 934 -4.80 -10.99 21.13
CA VAL A 934 -5.79 -11.79 21.88
C VAL A 934 -5.13 -12.60 23.01
N ARG A 935 -3.93 -13.14 22.79
CA ARG A 935 -3.18 -13.92 23.80
C ARG A 935 -2.59 -13.02 24.89
N ALA A 936 -2.19 -11.79 24.55
CA ALA A 936 -1.66 -10.81 25.50
C ALA A 936 -2.75 -10.17 26.37
N ALA A 937 -4.01 -10.16 25.92
CA ALA A 937 -5.12 -9.61 26.69
C ALA A 937 -5.43 -10.43 27.95
N SER A 938 -5.67 -9.73 29.07
CA SER A 938 -6.01 -10.38 30.35
C SER A 938 -7.23 -11.30 30.25
N GLU A 939 -7.36 -12.24 31.18
CA GLU A 939 -8.52 -13.15 31.23
C GLU A 939 -9.84 -12.39 31.36
N ASP A 940 -9.83 -11.24 32.05
CA ASP A 940 -11.00 -10.37 32.23
C ASP A 940 -11.40 -9.56 30.98
N THR A 941 -10.52 -9.47 29.99
CA THR A 941 -10.81 -8.78 28.73
C THR A 941 -11.78 -9.62 27.88
N VAL A 942 -12.87 -9.01 27.43
CA VAL A 942 -13.85 -9.66 26.55
C VAL A 942 -13.46 -9.43 25.10
N VAL A 943 -13.25 -10.51 24.35
CA VAL A 943 -12.91 -10.43 22.92
C VAL A 943 -14.19 -10.36 22.10
N VAL A 944 -14.25 -9.46 21.12
CA VAL A 944 -15.46 -9.14 20.35
C VAL A 944 -15.18 -9.21 18.85
N ALA A 945 -16.04 -9.89 18.08
CA ALA A 945 -15.97 -9.94 16.62
C ALA A 945 -17.34 -10.21 15.96
N THR A 946 -17.64 -9.51 14.87
CA THR A 946 -18.95 -9.53 14.17
C THR A 946 -19.12 -10.71 13.21
N GLY A 947 -18.08 -11.10 12.46
CA GLY A 947 -18.18 -12.21 11.49
C GLY A 947 -17.90 -13.60 12.07
N VAL A 948 -18.60 -14.63 11.58
CA VAL A 948 -18.41 -16.03 12.01
C VAL A 948 -16.98 -16.51 11.77
N SER A 949 -16.41 -16.14 10.62
CA SER A 949 -15.05 -16.52 10.24
C SER A 949 -14.02 -15.97 11.22
N CYS A 950 -14.19 -14.70 11.65
CA CYS A 950 -13.32 -14.07 12.62
C CYS A 950 -13.44 -14.72 14.01
N ARG A 951 -14.68 -14.95 14.49
CA ARG A 951 -14.89 -15.63 15.78
C ARG A 951 -14.28 -17.02 15.82
N GLN A 952 -14.50 -17.81 14.77
CA GLN A 952 -13.91 -19.15 14.65
C GLN A 952 -12.39 -19.10 14.63
N GLN A 953 -11.80 -18.20 13.86
CA GLN A 953 -10.34 -18.07 13.78
C GLN A 953 -9.72 -17.67 15.13
N ILE A 954 -10.33 -16.74 15.84
CA ILE A 954 -9.92 -16.36 17.21
C ILE A 954 -10.04 -17.55 18.16
N SER A 955 -11.10 -18.36 18.04
CA SER A 955 -11.26 -19.57 18.84
C SER A 955 -10.21 -20.64 18.50
N HIS A 956 -9.91 -20.86 17.22
CA HIS A 956 -8.99 -21.90 16.78
C HIS A 956 -7.53 -21.56 17.07
N GLY A 957 -7.09 -20.34 16.75
CA GLY A 957 -5.69 -19.93 16.88
C GLY A 957 -5.38 -19.05 18.10
N GLY A 958 -6.31 -18.17 18.47
CA GLY A 958 -6.20 -17.32 19.66
C GLY A 958 -6.59 -18.03 20.96
N ARG A 959 -7.25 -19.20 20.88
CA ARG A 959 -7.73 -20.02 22.01
C ARG A 959 -8.61 -19.24 23.01
N ARG A 960 -9.32 -18.22 22.51
CA ARG A 960 -10.27 -17.41 23.28
C ARG A 960 -11.63 -17.43 22.58
N ARG A 961 -12.72 -17.35 23.35
CA ARG A 961 -14.05 -17.15 22.78
C ARG A 961 -14.22 -15.67 22.43
N ALA A 962 -14.60 -15.39 21.19
CA ALA A 962 -15.04 -14.06 20.79
C ALA A 962 -16.57 -13.99 20.80
N HIS A 963 -17.11 -12.90 21.34
CA HIS A 963 -18.55 -12.64 21.42
C HIS A 963 -19.01 -11.76 20.25
N HIS A 964 -20.25 -11.94 19.79
CA HIS A 964 -20.86 -10.98 18.86
C HIS A 964 -21.34 -9.73 19.63
N PRO A 965 -21.18 -8.50 19.10
CA PRO A 965 -21.67 -7.27 19.75
C PRO A 965 -23.14 -7.34 20.24
N VAL A 966 -24.06 -7.78 19.37
CA VAL A 966 -25.49 -7.93 19.74
C VAL A 966 -25.75 -8.87 20.92
N GLU A 967 -24.95 -9.93 21.11
CA GLU A 967 -25.11 -10.82 22.26
C GLU A 967 -24.68 -10.12 23.56
N LEU A 968 -23.61 -9.32 23.52
CA LEU A 968 -23.16 -8.54 24.66
C LEU A 968 -24.21 -7.51 25.07
N VAL A 969 -24.73 -6.74 24.11
CA VAL A 969 -25.79 -5.74 24.34
C VAL A 969 -27.04 -6.40 24.93
N ARG A 970 -27.47 -7.54 24.39
CA ARG A 970 -28.60 -8.30 24.95
C ARG A 970 -28.35 -8.76 26.38
N SER A 971 -27.13 -9.20 26.69
CA SER A 971 -26.78 -9.71 28.04
C SER A 971 -26.87 -8.65 29.14
N VAL A 972 -26.81 -7.36 28.77
CA VAL A 972 -26.84 -6.22 29.70
C VAL A 972 -28.06 -5.33 29.50
N LEU A 973 -29.05 -5.81 28.76
CA LEU A 973 -30.29 -5.08 28.51
C LEU A 973 -31.09 -4.94 29.81
N ASP A 974 -31.60 -3.73 30.08
CA ASP A 974 -32.53 -3.49 31.17
C ASP A 974 -33.90 -4.07 30.82
N THR A 975 -34.52 -4.77 31.78
CA THR A 975 -35.67 -5.65 31.50
C THR A 975 -36.91 -4.90 31.08
#